data_AF-A0A3S9TQG6-F1
#
_entry.id   AF-A0A3S9TQG6-F1
#
_cell.length_a   1.000
_cell.length_b   1.000
_cell.length_c   1.000
_cell.angle_alpha   90.00
_cell.angle_beta   90.00
_cell.angle_gamma   90.00
#
_symmetry.space_group_name_H-M   'P 1'
#
loop_
_entity.id
_entity.type
_entity.pdbx_description
1 polymer ?
#
loop_
_entity_poly.entity_id
_entity_poly.type
_entity_poly.pdbx_seq_one_letter_code
_entity_poly.pdbx_strand_id
1 'polypeptide(L)'
;MKKTALLTNFLAFFLFLWGHHTLASDELLDVDQAFALQPAKVESGDIQLKWKIADGYYLYQKRIAVETSSKDIQLDPLVFPTPITKDDPLFGKTQVFKHDLTISQPYSGTAQQATLTVKYQGCAEELGVCYPPQSKTVTVDLPSAQTKTSENALSALNDLIVDSAEVELLPADEAFQFSAEPDGQGHLVLNFKVAEGYHLYKDKIKTQLTQGKADLGALQLPPATPANDPVFGDVEVYHGDFQALLPVQNLADTAEVEISYQGCSAESGVCYPPAHQTAILKAADFTVAPAASGTASSANTQEALSETDQITSTLQNSSVWIVIGTFFLFGLLLSLTPCVFPMIPILSSIIVGQGDQLTTRKAFTMSLVYVLAMSITYTLAGVLAGLFGENLQAMFQNPWIIGTFALIFVALAFSMFGFYELQLPSSVQSKITNLSNKQEGGTLTGVAVMGFLSALIVGPCVAPPLAGALIYIGQTGDALLGGTALFAMSLGMGVPLLLLGTSAGKLLPRAGAWMDNVKAIFGVLMLGVAIWMAERILPGWMILFAWAALLIGSGVYLGALEAIGDKSGWHKLAKTIGVIFLVYGVIMLIGLAGGSQNVMQPLKGLQSTGGSMSQPQAHLNFKKISTLDELNTEIAKGQPIMLDFYADWCVSCKEMEAYTFSDPAVQQALSNVTLLKADVTANNANDKELMKAFGIIGPPAILFFDKEQEQKAQRVVGFKKPDTFMQHIHNSFQ
;
A
#
# COMPACT_ATOMS: atom_id res chain seq x y z
N MET A 1 10.88 14.35 -48.92
CA MET A 1 12.13 14.20 -48.14
C MET A 1 12.07 14.75 -46.71
N LYS A 2 11.20 15.70 -46.33
CA LYS A 2 11.07 16.18 -44.94
C LYS A 2 10.22 15.30 -43.98
N LYS A 3 9.38 14.40 -44.49
CA LYS A 3 8.53 13.50 -43.68
C LYS A 3 9.27 12.28 -43.13
N THR A 4 10.34 11.86 -43.81
CA THR A 4 11.17 10.73 -43.36
C THR A 4 11.99 11.13 -42.13
N ALA A 5 12.58 12.33 -42.10
CA ALA A 5 13.41 12.81 -40.99
C ALA A 5 12.66 12.95 -39.64
N LEU A 6 11.36 13.31 -39.68
CA LEU A 6 10.56 13.39 -38.46
C LEU A 6 10.23 12.00 -37.89
N LEU A 7 10.01 11.02 -38.78
CA LEU A 7 9.77 9.63 -38.39
C LEU A 7 11.05 8.94 -37.91
N THR A 8 12.21 9.25 -38.50
CA THR A 8 13.50 8.76 -38.01
C THR A 8 13.85 9.35 -36.65
N ASN A 9 13.52 10.63 -36.39
CA ASN A 9 13.69 11.22 -35.06
C ASN A 9 12.68 10.67 -34.04
N PHE A 10 11.45 10.34 -34.44
CA PHE A 10 10.47 9.73 -33.54
C PHE A 10 10.79 8.26 -33.24
N LEU A 11 11.28 7.51 -34.24
CA LEU A 11 11.75 6.13 -34.07
C LEU A 11 13.09 6.08 -33.34
N ALA A 12 13.98 7.05 -33.53
CA ALA A 12 15.21 7.20 -32.74
C ALA A 12 14.90 7.62 -31.31
N PHE A 13 13.86 8.43 -31.05
CA PHE A 13 13.38 8.74 -29.71
C PHE A 13 12.75 7.52 -29.03
N PHE A 14 11.97 6.70 -29.77
CA PHE A 14 11.41 5.44 -29.28
C PHE A 14 12.48 4.34 -29.10
N LEU A 15 13.51 4.31 -29.95
CA LEU A 15 14.67 3.42 -29.82
C LEU A 15 15.66 3.92 -28.77
N PHE A 16 15.72 5.22 -28.45
CA PHE A 16 16.42 5.72 -27.26
C PHE A 16 15.68 5.38 -25.97
N LEU A 17 14.33 5.40 -26.01
CA LEU A 17 13.48 4.96 -24.90
C LEU A 17 13.50 3.43 -24.67
N TRP A 18 13.89 2.63 -25.66
CA TRP A 18 14.07 1.17 -25.52
C TRP A 18 15.53 0.71 -25.52
N GLY A 19 16.49 1.57 -25.92
CA GLY A 19 17.91 1.24 -26.07
C GLY A 19 18.76 1.50 -24.83
N HIS A 20 18.16 1.85 -23.70
CA HIS A 20 18.83 1.92 -22.39
C HIS A 20 18.33 0.86 -21.40
N HIS A 21 17.96 -0.32 -21.91
CA HIS A 21 17.84 -1.53 -21.11
C HIS A 21 18.80 -2.63 -21.62
N THR A 22 20.06 -2.26 -21.77
CA THR A 22 21.20 -3.17 -21.60
C THR A 22 22.22 -2.48 -20.70
N LEU A 23 21.77 -2.00 -19.54
CA LEU A 23 22.60 -2.04 -18.35
C LEU A 23 22.32 -3.39 -17.73
N ALA A 24 23.37 -4.15 -17.45
CA ALA A 24 23.29 -5.34 -16.63
C ALA A 24 22.40 -5.00 -15.43
N SER A 25 21.34 -5.77 -15.25
CA SER A 25 20.58 -5.72 -14.02
C SER A 25 21.57 -5.98 -12.88
N ASP A 26 21.87 -4.95 -12.10
CA ASP A 26 22.46 -5.12 -10.77
C ASP A 26 21.40 -5.82 -9.92
N GLU A 27 21.33 -7.13 -10.09
CA GLU A 27 20.59 -8.04 -9.23
C GLU A 27 21.20 -7.89 -7.83
N LEU A 28 20.37 -7.49 -6.87
CA LEU A 28 20.78 -7.28 -5.49
C LEU A 28 21.33 -8.62 -4.96
N LEU A 29 22.61 -8.65 -4.58
CA LEU A 29 23.30 -9.87 -4.16
C LEU A 29 22.69 -10.42 -2.86
N ASP A 30 22.70 -11.73 -2.66
CA ASP A 30 22.35 -12.27 -1.34
C ASP A 30 23.32 -11.75 -0.27
N VAL A 31 22.86 -11.63 0.98
CA VAL A 31 23.64 -11.10 2.11
C VAL A 31 25.01 -11.78 2.24
N ASP A 32 25.08 -13.10 2.15
CA ASP A 32 26.33 -13.86 2.27
C ASP A 32 27.26 -13.66 1.06
N GLN A 33 26.73 -13.23 -0.08
CA GLN A 33 27.51 -12.88 -1.28
C GLN A 33 27.98 -11.42 -1.21
N ALA A 34 27.13 -10.51 -0.71
CA ALA A 34 27.42 -9.11 -0.53
C ALA A 34 28.44 -8.86 0.61
N PHE A 35 28.34 -9.62 1.71
CA PHE A 35 29.15 -9.48 2.92
C PHE A 35 29.69 -10.84 3.37
N ALA A 36 30.59 -11.43 2.58
CA ALA A 36 31.14 -12.74 2.87
C ALA A 36 32.08 -12.70 4.08
N LEU A 37 31.57 -13.05 5.27
CA LEU A 37 32.37 -13.25 6.48
C LEU A 37 33.19 -14.53 6.35
N GLN A 38 34.51 -14.40 6.40
CA GLN A 38 35.46 -15.50 6.37
C GLN A 38 35.57 -16.18 7.74
N PRO A 39 36.05 -17.44 7.80
CA PRO A 39 36.30 -18.13 9.05
C PRO A 39 37.25 -17.32 9.93
N ALA A 40 36.85 -17.07 11.17
CA ALA A 40 37.63 -16.33 12.13
C ALA A 40 38.89 -17.11 12.52
N LYS A 41 40.03 -16.42 12.62
CA LYS A 41 41.34 -17.00 12.93
C LYS A 41 42.02 -16.18 13.99
N VAL A 42 42.81 -16.83 14.85
CA VAL A 42 43.67 -16.13 15.80
C VAL A 42 45.00 -15.82 15.14
N GLU A 43 45.31 -14.53 14.98
CA GLU A 43 46.58 -14.04 14.45
C GLU A 43 47.15 -13.02 15.44
N SER A 44 48.42 -13.18 15.83
CA SER A 44 49.12 -12.26 16.76
C SER A 44 48.49 -12.13 18.17
N GLY A 45 47.67 -13.10 18.59
CA GLY A 45 47.02 -13.12 19.90
C GLY A 45 45.61 -12.53 19.93
N ASP A 46 45.11 -12.01 18.80
CA ASP A 46 43.76 -11.46 18.67
C ASP A 46 42.94 -12.30 17.68
N ILE A 47 41.62 -12.34 17.87
CA ILE A 47 40.70 -12.99 16.93
C ILE A 47 40.48 -12.03 15.76
N GLN A 48 40.87 -12.44 14.55
CA GLN A 48 40.63 -11.67 13.34
C GLN A 48 39.34 -12.09 12.65
N LEU A 49 38.46 -11.11 12.43
CA LEU A 49 37.24 -11.22 11.65
C LEU A 49 37.46 -10.51 10.31
N LYS A 50 37.38 -11.28 9.21
CA LYS A 50 37.63 -10.77 7.84
C LYS A 50 36.34 -10.86 7.02
N TRP A 51 35.91 -9.74 6.47
CA TRP A 51 34.82 -9.68 5.47
C TRP A 51 35.39 -9.36 4.11
N LYS A 52 34.84 -10.04 3.10
CA LYS A 52 34.95 -9.65 1.70
C LYS A 52 33.61 -9.03 1.27
N ILE A 53 33.60 -7.73 1.09
CA ILE A 53 32.44 -6.92 0.70
C ILE A 53 32.46 -6.77 -0.82
N ALA A 54 31.34 -7.07 -1.48
CA ALA A 54 31.22 -6.95 -2.93
C ALA A 54 31.31 -5.48 -3.39
N ASP A 55 31.71 -5.27 -4.64
CA ASP A 55 31.78 -3.94 -5.24
C ASP A 55 30.39 -3.30 -5.26
N GLY A 56 30.29 -2.03 -4.84
CA GLY A 56 29.02 -1.33 -4.68
C GLY A 56 28.31 -1.56 -3.35
N TYR A 57 28.92 -2.26 -2.38
CA TYR A 57 28.38 -2.50 -1.04
C TYR A 57 29.29 -1.93 0.06
N TYR A 58 28.71 -1.64 1.24
CA TYR A 58 29.44 -1.16 2.41
C TYR A 58 28.83 -1.61 3.74
N LEU A 59 29.66 -1.76 4.78
CA LEU A 59 29.25 -2.07 6.16
C LEU A 59 29.37 -0.85 7.07
N TYR A 60 28.44 -0.69 8.01
CA TYR A 60 28.49 0.41 9.00
C TYR A 60 29.34 0.03 10.21
N GLN A 61 30.31 0.87 10.57
CA GLN A 61 31.15 0.64 11.74
C GLN A 61 30.35 0.51 13.03
N LYS A 62 29.38 1.42 13.25
CA LYS A 62 28.55 1.44 14.48
C LYS A 62 27.57 0.27 14.59
N ARG A 63 27.41 -0.55 13.55
CA ARG A 63 26.49 -1.69 13.51
C ARG A 63 27.23 -3.04 13.47
N ILE A 64 28.55 -3.04 13.69
CA ILE A 64 29.34 -4.24 13.87
C ILE A 64 29.56 -4.46 15.36
N ALA A 65 29.09 -5.59 15.88
CA ALA A 65 29.26 -5.99 17.27
C ALA A 65 29.62 -7.48 17.36
N VAL A 66 30.40 -7.85 18.37
CA VAL A 66 30.82 -9.23 18.62
C VAL A 66 30.49 -9.57 20.06
N GLU A 67 29.71 -10.62 20.25
CA GLU A 67 29.32 -11.15 21.55
C GLU A 67 29.88 -12.56 21.69
N THR A 68 30.20 -12.98 22.92
CA THR A 68 30.62 -14.36 23.21
C THR A 68 29.58 -15.04 24.07
N SER A 69 29.24 -16.29 23.74
CA SER A 69 28.41 -17.14 24.60
C SER A 69 29.24 -17.99 25.58
N SER A 70 30.57 -17.89 25.50
CA SER A 70 31.50 -18.70 26.28
C SER A 70 31.89 -17.95 27.56
N LYS A 71 31.55 -18.50 28.73
CA LYS A 71 31.78 -17.86 30.05
C LYS A 71 33.27 -17.69 30.41
N ASP A 72 34.14 -18.44 29.75
CA ASP A 72 35.58 -18.52 30.06
C ASP A 72 36.44 -17.57 29.20
N ILE A 73 35.81 -16.67 28.44
CA ILE A 73 36.46 -15.69 27.56
C ILE A 73 35.80 -14.33 27.76
N GLN A 74 36.62 -13.33 28.05
CA GLN A 74 36.23 -11.93 28.07
C GLN A 74 36.74 -11.26 26.78
N LEU A 75 35.85 -10.53 26.11
CA LEU A 75 36.16 -9.78 24.90
C LEU A 75 36.46 -8.33 25.26
N ASP A 76 37.58 -7.80 24.77
CA ASP A 76 37.94 -6.38 24.88
C ASP A 76 37.29 -5.56 23.74
N PRO A 77 37.34 -4.21 23.77
CA PRO A 77 36.78 -3.40 22.70
C PRO A 77 37.35 -3.74 21.31
N LEU A 78 36.46 -3.81 20.31
CA LEU A 78 36.79 -4.07 18.91
C LEU A 78 37.78 -3.02 18.36
N VAL A 79 38.84 -3.49 17.71
CA VAL A 79 39.81 -2.63 17.03
C VAL A 79 39.47 -2.57 15.55
N PHE A 80 38.98 -1.41 15.12
CA PHE A 80 38.59 -1.14 13.73
C PHE A 80 39.73 -0.53 12.92
N PRO A 81 39.84 -0.84 11.61
CA PRO A 81 40.70 -0.10 10.69
C PRO A 81 40.14 1.30 10.41
N THR A 82 40.90 2.16 9.73
CA THR A 82 40.46 3.54 9.43
C THR A 82 39.19 3.54 8.58
N PRO A 83 38.06 4.09 9.08
CA PRO A 83 36.80 4.09 8.35
C PRO A 83 36.75 5.21 7.31
N ILE A 84 35.83 5.06 6.34
CA ILE A 84 35.51 6.09 5.36
C ILE A 84 34.25 6.82 5.84
N THR A 85 34.29 8.15 5.92
CA THR A 85 33.09 8.95 6.19
C THR A 85 32.24 9.01 4.94
N LYS A 86 30.99 8.53 5.02
CA LYS A 86 29.99 8.59 3.96
C LYS A 86 28.77 9.34 4.48
N ASP A 87 28.23 10.22 3.65
CA ASP A 87 26.94 10.85 3.90
C ASP A 87 25.86 9.92 3.32
N ASP A 88 25.17 9.22 4.21
CA ASP A 88 24.17 8.21 3.88
C ASP A 88 22.77 8.82 3.88
N PRO A 89 21.93 8.60 2.85
CA PRO A 89 20.59 9.19 2.78
C PRO A 89 19.66 8.80 3.95
N LEU A 90 19.90 7.65 4.60
CA LEU A 90 19.09 7.13 5.70
C LEU A 90 19.69 7.49 7.07
N PHE A 91 21.03 7.51 7.18
CA PHE A 91 21.73 7.63 8.47
C PHE A 91 22.62 8.88 8.60
N GLY A 92 22.62 9.77 7.61
CA GLY A 92 23.48 10.95 7.56
C GLY A 92 24.97 10.61 7.52
N LYS A 93 25.82 11.50 8.04
CA LYS A 93 27.28 11.31 8.07
C LYS A 93 27.67 10.16 8.99
N THR A 94 28.02 9.03 8.39
CA THR A 94 28.36 7.79 9.09
C THR A 94 29.70 7.21 8.63
N GLN A 95 30.28 6.36 9.45
CA GLN A 95 31.57 5.71 9.20
C GLN A 95 31.34 4.31 8.63
N VAL A 96 31.88 4.06 7.44
CA VAL A 96 31.64 2.83 6.68
C VAL A 96 32.93 2.17 6.20
N PHE A 97 32.86 0.88 5.92
CA PHE A 97 33.91 0.08 5.31
C PHE A 97 33.46 -0.48 3.96
N LYS A 98 34.38 -0.49 2.98
CA LYS A 98 34.17 -1.00 1.61
C LYS A 98 35.25 -2.01 1.26
N HIS A 99 34.97 -2.91 0.32
CA HIS A 99 35.89 -3.95 -0.18
C HIS A 99 36.35 -4.94 0.89
N ASP A 100 37.57 -4.85 1.41
CA ASP A 100 38.09 -5.78 2.40
C ASP A 100 38.12 -5.16 3.80
N LEU A 101 37.43 -5.78 4.75
CA LEU A 101 37.37 -5.35 6.14
C LEU A 101 38.00 -6.40 7.04
N THR A 102 39.07 -6.03 7.75
CA THR A 102 39.68 -6.87 8.79
C THR A 102 39.54 -6.16 10.12
N ILE A 103 38.86 -6.80 11.08
CA ILE A 103 38.67 -6.31 12.44
C ILE A 103 39.41 -7.24 13.39
N SER A 104 40.12 -6.66 14.35
CA SER A 104 40.78 -7.42 15.41
C SER A 104 39.95 -7.34 16.68
N GLN A 105 39.61 -8.50 17.23
CA GLN A 105 38.88 -8.68 18.48
C GLN A 105 39.88 -9.22 19.51
N PRO A 106 40.43 -8.34 20.38
CA PRO A 106 41.28 -8.80 21.47
C PRO A 106 40.42 -9.57 22.48
N TYR A 107 41.02 -10.60 23.08
CA TYR A 107 40.34 -11.45 24.04
C TYR A 107 41.29 -11.84 25.16
N SER A 108 40.72 -12.04 26.36
CA SER A 108 41.41 -12.60 27.50
C SER A 108 40.63 -13.80 28.04
N GLY A 109 41.31 -14.92 28.27
CA GLY A 109 40.65 -16.16 28.68
C GLY A 109 41.54 -17.39 28.52
N THR A 110 41.10 -18.52 29.09
CA THR A 110 41.84 -19.79 29.10
C THR A 110 41.16 -20.89 28.28
N ALA A 111 40.02 -20.60 27.65
CA ALA A 111 39.28 -21.53 26.82
C ALA A 111 40.08 -21.95 25.57
N GLN A 112 39.98 -23.22 25.18
CA GLN A 112 40.58 -23.75 23.95
C GLN A 112 39.71 -23.51 22.71
N GLN A 113 38.42 -23.29 22.90
CA GLN A 113 37.46 -22.97 21.85
C GLN A 113 36.48 -21.91 22.32
N ALA A 114 36.14 -20.99 21.42
CA ALA A 114 35.21 -19.90 21.64
C ALA A 114 34.09 -19.94 20.62
N THR A 115 32.84 -19.74 21.05
CA THR A 115 31.73 -19.44 20.13
C THR A 115 31.39 -17.96 20.22
N LEU A 116 31.50 -17.27 19.08
CA LEU A 116 31.28 -15.84 18.92
C LEU A 116 30.04 -15.62 18.06
N THR A 117 29.18 -14.68 18.46
CA THR A 117 28.06 -14.18 17.65
C THR A 117 28.44 -12.82 17.10
N VAL A 118 28.62 -12.75 15.79
CA VAL A 118 29.01 -11.54 15.07
C VAL A 118 27.76 -10.91 14.46
N LYS A 119 27.40 -9.70 14.92
CA LYS A 119 26.31 -8.89 14.41
C LYS A 119 26.86 -7.85 13.45
N TYR A 120 26.28 -7.71 12.25
CA TYR A 120 26.70 -6.70 11.27
C TYR A 120 25.56 -6.22 10.38
N GLN A 121 25.68 -5.02 9.83
CA GLN A 121 24.72 -4.45 8.88
C GLN A 121 25.43 -3.65 7.79
N GLY A 122 24.92 -3.74 6.56
CA GLY A 122 25.43 -2.99 5.42
C GLY A 122 24.36 -2.68 4.37
N CYS A 123 24.73 -1.91 3.36
CA CYS A 123 23.84 -1.46 2.28
C CYS A 123 24.49 -1.54 0.91
N ALA A 124 23.64 -1.60 -0.12
CA ALA A 124 23.99 -1.43 -1.51
C ALA A 124 23.99 0.07 -1.85
N GLU A 125 25.13 0.59 -2.29
CA GLU A 125 25.33 2.02 -2.57
C GLU A 125 24.55 2.50 -3.79
N GLU A 126 24.59 1.74 -4.89
CA GLU A 126 23.96 2.13 -6.16
C GLU A 126 22.44 1.92 -6.16
N LEU A 127 21.95 0.95 -5.37
CA LEU A 127 20.54 0.62 -5.27
C LEU A 127 19.83 1.37 -4.13
N GLY A 128 20.58 1.97 -3.20
CA GLY A 128 20.03 2.69 -2.05
C GLY A 128 19.27 1.79 -1.06
N VAL A 129 19.50 0.48 -1.11
CA VAL A 129 18.80 -0.52 -0.27
C VAL A 129 19.74 -1.03 0.81
N CYS A 130 19.26 -1.02 2.05
CA CYS A 130 19.97 -1.54 3.21
C CYS A 130 19.47 -2.92 3.62
N TYR A 131 20.38 -3.81 3.98
CA TYR A 131 20.04 -5.12 4.51
C TYR A 131 19.64 -5.01 5.98
N PRO A 132 18.73 -5.87 6.48
CA PRO A 132 18.43 -5.95 7.90
C PRO A 132 19.66 -6.44 8.69
N PRO A 133 19.76 -6.14 10.00
CA PRO A 133 20.87 -6.59 10.84
C PRO A 133 21.05 -8.11 10.78
N GLN A 134 22.26 -8.56 10.49
CA GLN A 134 22.63 -9.97 10.36
C GLN A 134 23.32 -10.43 11.64
N SER A 135 23.08 -11.68 12.04
CA SER A 135 23.75 -12.32 13.17
C SER A 135 24.33 -13.66 12.71
N LYS A 136 25.65 -13.83 12.79
CA LYS A 136 26.34 -15.05 12.36
C LYS A 136 27.19 -15.61 13.50
N THR A 137 27.00 -16.89 13.80
CA THR A 137 27.78 -17.58 14.82
C THR A 137 29.04 -18.19 14.22
N VAL A 138 30.19 -17.92 14.82
CA VAL A 138 31.51 -18.41 14.38
C VAL A 138 32.21 -19.07 15.56
N THR A 139 32.74 -20.27 15.34
CA THR A 139 33.56 -20.98 16.33
C THR A 139 35.03 -20.77 16.02
N VAL A 140 35.84 -20.45 17.04
CA VAL A 140 37.27 -20.15 16.91
C VAL A 140 38.07 -21.01 17.88
N ASP A 141 39.08 -21.70 17.38
CA ASP A 141 40.08 -22.39 18.18
C ASP A 141 41.09 -21.37 18.73
N LEU A 142 41.20 -21.25 20.05
CA LEU A 142 42.09 -20.30 20.72
C LEU A 142 43.41 -20.99 21.10
N PRO A 143 44.58 -20.44 20.73
CA PRO A 143 45.87 -20.95 21.18
C PRO A 143 46.03 -20.73 22.69
N SER A 144 46.63 -21.71 23.38
CA SER A 144 46.84 -21.67 24.82
C SER A 144 47.74 -20.50 25.25
N ALA A 145 47.15 -19.52 25.94
CA ALA A 145 47.70 -18.46 26.80
C ALA A 145 48.98 -17.73 26.35
N GLN A 146 48.84 -16.44 26.01
CA GLN A 146 49.88 -15.43 26.24
C GLN A 146 49.30 -14.21 26.95
N THR A 147 49.74 -14.00 28.19
CA THR A 147 49.43 -12.85 29.04
C THR A 147 50.20 -11.62 28.56
N LYS A 148 49.49 -10.56 28.15
CA LYS A 148 50.07 -9.21 28.05
C LYS A 148 49.59 -8.38 29.24
N THR A 149 50.54 -8.02 30.10
CA THR A 149 50.38 -7.08 31.22
C THR A 149 50.15 -5.67 30.69
N SER A 150 49.06 -5.03 31.11
CA SER A 150 48.83 -3.59 30.98
C SER A 150 48.83 -2.99 32.39
N GLU A 151 49.84 -2.15 32.64
CA GLU A 151 49.93 -1.27 33.80
C GLU A 151 48.88 -0.15 33.67
N ASN A 152 47.92 -0.12 34.61
CA ASN A 152 47.40 1.09 35.29
C ASN A 152 46.12 0.72 36.06
N ALA A 153 46.30 0.04 37.19
CA ALA A 153 45.20 -0.41 38.05
C ALA A 153 44.70 0.65 39.06
N LEU A 154 45.24 1.88 39.04
CA LEU A 154 44.87 2.91 40.01
C LEU A 154 43.95 4.03 39.48
N SER A 155 43.72 4.10 38.17
CA SER A 155 42.74 5.04 37.58
C SER A 155 41.36 4.41 37.38
N ALA A 156 41.24 3.08 37.40
CA ALA A 156 39.98 2.37 37.22
C ALA A 156 39.17 2.19 38.53
N LEU A 157 39.78 2.44 39.70
CA LEU A 157 39.10 2.29 40.99
C LEU A 157 38.13 3.44 41.32
N ASN A 158 38.18 4.55 40.58
CA ASN A 158 37.25 5.67 40.78
C ASN A 158 36.00 5.58 39.89
N ASP A 159 35.99 4.71 38.89
CA ASP A 159 34.82 4.37 38.05
C ASP A 159 34.11 3.08 38.50
N LEU A 160 34.62 2.42 39.56
CA LEU A 160 34.09 1.14 40.08
C LEU A 160 33.09 1.31 41.25
N ILE A 161 32.64 2.53 41.53
CA ILE A 161 31.61 2.80 42.56
C ILE A 161 30.54 3.72 41.98
N VAL A 162 29.80 3.28 40.95
CA VAL A 162 28.35 3.57 40.82
C VAL A 162 27.71 2.39 40.08
N ASP A 163 26.98 1.60 40.85
CA ASP A 163 25.99 0.57 40.54
C ASP A 163 25.82 0.05 39.10
N SER A 164 26.20 -1.22 38.95
CA SER A 164 25.41 -2.18 38.20
C SER A 164 24.09 -2.46 38.94
N ALA A 165 23.08 -1.63 38.70
CA ALA A 165 21.69 -1.99 38.94
C ALA A 165 21.12 -2.52 37.62
N GLU A 166 20.55 -3.73 37.63
CA GLU A 166 19.55 -4.08 36.63
C GLU A 166 18.50 -2.96 36.68
N VAL A 167 18.29 -2.26 35.56
CA VAL A 167 17.33 -1.15 35.50
C VAL A 167 15.93 -1.75 35.67
N GLU A 168 15.49 -1.81 36.92
CA GLU A 168 14.14 -2.17 37.31
C GLU A 168 13.23 -1.07 36.76
N LEU A 169 12.51 -1.38 35.69
CA LEU A 169 11.58 -0.45 35.06
C LEU A 169 10.46 -0.11 36.04
N LEU A 170 10.27 1.19 36.30
CA LEU A 170 9.19 1.67 37.15
C LEU A 170 7.84 1.38 36.48
N PRO A 171 6.78 1.03 37.23
CA PRO A 171 5.42 1.05 36.72
C PRO A 171 5.06 2.42 36.14
N ALA A 172 4.21 2.46 35.10
CA ALA A 172 3.91 3.69 34.35
C ALA A 172 3.32 4.82 35.24
N ASP A 173 2.55 4.46 36.25
CA ASP A 173 1.94 5.36 37.23
C ASP A 173 2.95 5.93 38.24
N GLU A 174 4.04 5.21 38.51
CA GLU A 174 5.15 5.71 39.32
C GLU A 174 6.12 6.54 38.49
N ALA A 175 6.36 6.15 37.24
CA ALA A 175 7.23 6.86 36.29
C ALA A 175 6.64 8.21 35.84
N PHE A 176 5.32 8.30 35.69
CA PHE A 176 4.61 9.47 35.21
C PHE A 176 3.42 9.81 36.12
N GLN A 177 3.65 10.67 37.12
CA GLN A 177 2.58 11.12 38.00
C GLN A 177 1.88 12.34 37.40
N PHE A 178 0.57 12.26 37.28
CA PHE A 178 -0.27 13.28 36.65
C PHE A 178 -1.29 13.85 37.63
N SER A 179 -1.43 15.18 37.67
CA SER A 179 -2.55 15.84 38.32
C SER A 179 -3.10 17.00 37.48
N ALA A 180 -4.41 17.24 37.58
CA ALA A 180 -5.07 18.33 36.88
C ALA A 180 -5.84 19.20 37.88
N GLU A 181 -5.54 20.49 37.91
CA GLU A 181 -6.17 21.46 38.82
C GLU A 181 -6.61 22.72 38.06
N PRO A 182 -7.80 23.28 38.35
CA PRO A 182 -8.24 24.53 37.73
C PRO A 182 -7.54 25.74 38.38
N ASP A 183 -7.01 26.67 37.56
CA ASP A 183 -6.33 27.90 38.04
C ASP A 183 -7.31 29.05 38.37
N GLY A 184 -8.62 28.84 38.24
CA GLY A 184 -9.64 29.89 38.44
C GLY A 184 -9.68 30.99 37.36
N GLN A 185 -8.65 31.09 36.52
CA GLN A 185 -8.47 32.10 35.46
C GLN A 185 -8.88 31.61 34.06
N GLY A 186 -9.71 30.55 33.98
CA GLY A 186 -10.11 29.97 32.69
C GLY A 186 -9.13 28.94 32.12
N HIS A 187 -8.18 28.46 32.93
CA HIS A 187 -7.19 27.44 32.54
C HIS A 187 -7.28 26.21 33.45
N LEU A 188 -7.20 25.03 32.85
CA LEU A 188 -6.91 23.78 33.53
C LEU A 188 -5.39 23.56 33.49
N VAL A 189 -4.75 23.54 34.66
CA VAL A 189 -3.31 23.29 34.82
C VAL A 189 -3.08 21.79 34.90
N LEU A 190 -2.32 21.26 33.96
CA LEU A 190 -1.90 19.87 33.91
C LEU A 190 -0.47 19.79 34.46
N ASN A 191 -0.30 19.15 35.61
CA ASN A 191 1.00 18.93 36.22
C ASN A 191 1.47 17.51 35.89
N PHE A 192 2.64 17.42 35.27
CA PHE A 192 3.32 16.16 35.00
C PHE A 192 4.59 16.11 35.84
N LYS A 193 4.74 15.06 36.63
CA LYS A 193 6.01 14.72 37.28
C LYS A 193 6.61 13.49 36.62
N VAL A 194 7.82 13.63 36.12
CA VAL A 194 8.52 12.59 35.36
C VAL A 194 9.70 12.12 36.18
N ALA A 195 9.76 10.81 36.46
CA ALA A 195 10.85 10.20 37.20
C ALA A 195 12.20 10.38 36.50
N GLU A 196 13.29 10.40 37.26
CA GLU A 196 14.65 10.50 36.74
C GLU A 196 14.96 9.29 35.84
N GLY A 197 15.54 9.53 34.66
CA GLY A 197 15.76 8.50 33.64
C GLY A 197 14.57 8.23 32.71
N TYR A 198 13.47 8.99 32.82
CA TYR A 198 12.29 8.89 31.96
C TYR A 198 12.00 10.22 31.23
N HIS A 199 11.25 10.14 30.13
CA HIS A 199 10.82 11.32 29.38
C HIS A 199 9.42 11.17 28.80
N LEU A 200 8.70 12.28 28.68
CA LEU A 200 7.41 12.37 27.99
C LEU A 200 7.59 13.05 26.64
N TYR A 201 6.93 12.56 25.60
CA TYR A 201 7.00 13.16 24.27
C TYR A 201 6.01 14.32 24.12
N LYS A 202 6.50 15.47 23.66
CA LYS A 202 5.68 16.66 23.48
C LYS A 202 4.53 16.46 22.49
N ASP A 203 4.76 15.72 21.40
CA ASP A 203 3.76 15.46 20.36
C ASP A 203 2.70 14.42 20.75
N LYS A 204 2.94 13.67 21.84
CA LYS A 204 2.05 12.63 22.35
C LYS A 204 1.14 13.10 23.49
N ILE A 205 1.29 14.34 23.96
CA ILE A 205 0.38 14.93 24.95
C ILE A 205 -0.82 15.53 24.20
N LYS A 206 -1.98 14.90 24.30
CA LYS A 206 -3.22 15.33 23.63
C LYS A 206 -4.39 15.39 24.60
N THR A 207 -5.29 16.32 24.37
CA THR A 207 -6.50 16.52 25.19
C THR A 207 -7.74 16.42 24.31
N GLN A 208 -8.75 15.65 24.73
CA GLN A 208 -10.02 15.47 24.02
C GLN A 208 -11.20 15.62 24.98
N LEU A 209 -12.30 16.20 24.49
CA LEU A 209 -13.55 16.30 25.25
C LEU A 209 -14.34 15.00 25.09
N THR A 210 -14.58 14.27 26.18
CA THR A 210 -15.31 12.99 26.14
C THR A 210 -16.79 13.17 26.46
N GLN A 211 -17.14 14.06 27.42
CA GLN A 211 -18.53 14.34 27.78
C GLN A 211 -18.75 15.83 28.13
N GLY A 212 -19.94 16.34 27.81
CA GLY A 212 -20.34 17.72 28.10
C GLY A 212 -20.12 18.70 26.94
N LYS A 213 -20.33 19.99 27.20
CA LYS A 213 -20.09 21.09 26.24
C LYS A 213 -19.10 22.07 26.86
N ALA A 214 -17.89 22.08 26.31
CA ALA A 214 -16.82 23.02 26.62
C ALA A 214 -15.95 23.23 25.37
N ASP A 215 -15.53 24.46 25.12
CA ASP A 215 -14.56 24.78 24.06
C ASP A 215 -13.15 24.73 24.65
N LEU A 216 -12.37 23.71 24.26
CA LEU A 216 -10.98 23.57 24.66
C LEU A 216 -10.08 24.37 23.71
N GLY A 217 -9.24 25.26 24.26
CA GLY A 217 -8.22 25.99 23.52
C GLY A 217 -6.99 25.12 23.21
N ALA A 218 -6.03 25.68 22.47
CA ALA A 218 -4.77 25.02 22.20
C ALA A 218 -3.97 24.79 23.50
N LEU A 219 -3.53 23.56 23.73
CA LEU A 219 -2.69 23.20 24.87
C LEU A 219 -1.36 23.96 24.83
N GLN A 220 -1.10 24.76 25.86
CA GLN A 220 0.13 25.53 25.99
C GLN A 220 1.16 24.70 26.75
N LEU A 221 2.16 24.23 26.02
CA LEU A 221 3.26 23.41 26.53
C LEU A 221 4.54 24.26 26.68
N PRO A 222 5.36 24.02 27.73
CA PRO A 222 6.63 24.73 27.92
C PRO A 222 7.66 24.33 26.84
N PRO A 223 8.78 25.06 26.69
CA PRO A 223 9.84 24.66 25.76
C PRO A 223 10.37 23.26 26.09
N ALA A 224 10.40 22.38 25.09
CA ALA A 224 10.91 21.01 25.21
C ALA A 224 12.36 20.93 24.75
N THR A 225 13.06 19.88 25.18
CA THR A 225 14.42 19.59 24.76
C THR A 225 14.42 18.64 23.56
N PRO A 226 15.16 18.92 22.48
CA PRO A 226 15.30 17.97 21.38
C PRO A 226 16.10 16.75 21.85
N ALA A 227 15.56 15.55 21.59
CA ALA A 227 16.20 14.27 21.86
C ALA A 227 16.07 13.38 20.62
N ASN A 228 17.10 12.58 20.35
CA ASN A 228 17.06 11.59 19.28
C ASN A 228 16.68 10.25 19.90
N ASP A 229 15.44 9.84 19.68
CA ASP A 229 14.87 8.62 20.21
C ASP A 229 15.12 7.43 19.28
N PRO A 230 15.56 6.27 19.78
CA PRO A 230 15.86 5.10 18.95
C PRO A 230 14.65 4.56 18.16
N VAL A 231 13.43 4.82 18.63
CA VAL A 231 12.17 4.34 18.05
C VAL A 231 11.52 5.42 17.17
N PHE A 232 11.56 6.68 17.61
CA PHE A 232 10.82 7.78 16.97
C PHE A 232 11.68 8.81 16.21
N GLY A 233 13.01 8.70 16.24
CA GLY A 233 13.92 9.63 15.57
C GLY A 233 14.06 10.96 16.31
N ASP A 234 14.24 12.06 15.59
CA ASP A 234 14.35 13.39 16.22
C ASP A 234 13.00 13.85 16.77
N VAL A 235 12.89 13.89 18.10
CA VAL A 235 11.66 14.23 18.83
C VAL A 235 11.93 15.29 19.88
N GLU A 236 10.89 16.01 20.29
CA GLU A 236 10.96 16.96 21.41
C GLU A 236 10.40 16.29 22.67
N VAL A 237 11.21 16.22 23.73
CA VAL A 237 10.87 15.52 24.97
C VAL A 237 10.94 16.43 26.19
N TYR A 238 10.19 16.08 27.23
CA TYR A 238 10.25 16.69 28.55
C TYR A 238 10.96 15.75 29.53
N HIS A 239 12.00 16.27 30.16
CA HIS A 239 12.67 15.65 31.29
C HIS A 239 12.29 16.39 32.57
N GLY A 240 11.92 15.64 33.61
CA GLY A 240 11.51 16.19 34.90
C GLY A 240 10.12 16.84 34.89
N ASP A 241 9.82 17.56 35.97
CA ASP A 241 8.49 18.11 36.23
C ASP A 241 8.19 19.30 35.30
N PHE A 242 7.00 19.30 34.70
CA PHE A 242 6.53 20.43 33.90
C PHE A 242 5.02 20.64 34.04
N GLN A 243 4.59 21.85 33.71
CA GLN A 243 3.18 22.26 33.73
C GLN A 243 2.73 22.63 32.32
N ALA A 244 1.55 22.16 31.93
CA ALA A 244 0.88 22.55 30.70
C ALA A 244 -0.44 23.24 31.02
N LEU A 245 -0.76 24.31 30.29
CA LEU A 245 -1.99 25.08 30.50
C LEU A 245 -2.98 24.79 29.39
N LEU A 246 -4.16 24.30 29.74
CA LEU A 246 -5.27 24.07 28.81
C LEU A 246 -6.32 25.17 29.00
N PRO A 247 -6.48 26.12 28.06
CA PRO A 247 -7.56 27.10 28.13
C PRO A 247 -8.92 26.43 27.97
N VAL A 248 -9.87 26.75 28.84
CA VAL A 248 -11.25 26.22 28.79
C VAL A 248 -12.22 27.40 28.67
N GLN A 249 -13.06 27.37 27.64
CA GLN A 249 -14.07 28.40 27.38
C GLN A 249 -15.46 27.77 27.26
N ASN A 250 -16.51 28.57 27.44
CA ASN A 250 -17.91 28.17 27.22
C ASN A 250 -18.34 26.87 27.94
N LEU A 251 -17.89 26.66 29.17
CA LEU A 251 -18.26 25.51 29.99
C LEU A 251 -19.72 25.64 30.46
N ALA A 252 -20.59 24.70 30.08
CA ALA A 252 -22.02 24.77 30.41
C ALA A 252 -22.33 24.51 31.90
N ASP A 253 -22.06 23.29 32.39
CA ASP A 253 -22.29 22.89 33.79
C ASP A 253 -21.16 21.98 34.30
N THR A 254 -20.99 20.84 33.63
CA THR A 254 -19.90 19.89 33.90
C THR A 254 -19.41 19.32 32.57
N ALA A 255 -18.10 19.18 32.43
CA ALA A 255 -17.48 18.57 31.25
C ALA A 255 -16.36 17.63 31.69
N GLU A 256 -16.15 16.57 30.92
CA GLU A 256 -15.10 15.58 31.14
C GLU A 256 -14.09 15.67 30.00
N VAL A 257 -12.83 15.87 30.37
CA VAL A 257 -11.70 15.96 29.44
C VAL A 257 -10.80 14.76 29.66
N GLU A 258 -10.49 14.04 28.59
CA GLU A 258 -9.48 13.00 28.58
C GLU A 258 -8.14 13.59 28.15
N ILE A 259 -7.11 13.33 28.95
CA ILE A 259 -5.73 13.69 28.71
C ILE A 259 -4.98 12.40 28.40
N SER A 260 -4.45 12.30 27.19
CA SER A 260 -3.59 11.20 26.75
C SER A 260 -2.14 11.65 26.69
N TYR A 261 -1.21 10.84 27.20
CA TYR A 261 0.22 11.12 27.16
C TYR A 261 1.02 9.82 27.06
N GLN A 262 2.25 9.90 26.53
CA GLN A 262 3.13 8.76 26.37
C GLN A 262 4.57 9.15 26.68
N GLY A 263 5.30 8.22 27.32
CA GLY A 263 6.71 8.38 27.64
C GLY A 263 7.49 7.08 27.57
N CYS A 264 8.81 7.22 27.62
CA CYS A 264 9.74 6.09 27.57
C CYS A 264 10.85 6.28 28.61
N SER A 265 11.49 5.16 28.94
CA SER A 265 12.73 5.16 29.70
C SER A 265 13.88 5.56 28.76
N ALA A 266 14.60 6.61 29.11
CA ALA A 266 15.73 7.12 28.33
C ALA A 266 16.93 6.16 28.36
N GLU A 267 17.08 5.38 29.43
CA GLU A 267 18.21 4.47 29.64
C GLU A 267 18.01 3.10 28.98
N SER A 268 16.78 2.56 29.03
CA SER A 268 16.47 1.24 28.48
C SER A 268 15.88 1.28 27.06
N GLY A 269 15.41 2.44 26.60
CA GLY A 269 14.73 2.61 25.32
C GLY A 269 13.34 1.94 25.26
N VAL A 270 12.80 1.51 26.40
CA VAL A 270 11.48 0.87 26.49
C VAL A 270 10.40 1.94 26.65
N CYS A 271 9.38 1.84 25.81
CA CYS A 271 8.27 2.76 25.74
C CYS A 271 7.00 2.21 26.37
N TYR A 272 6.35 3.04 27.18
CA TYR A 272 5.08 2.69 27.80
C TYR A 272 3.93 2.94 26.82
N PRO A 273 2.84 2.16 26.89
CA PRO A 273 1.64 2.44 26.11
C PRO A 273 1.04 3.81 26.50
N PRO A 274 0.29 4.47 25.60
CA PRO A 274 -0.37 5.74 25.92
C PRO A 274 -1.27 5.63 27.15
N ALA A 275 -1.03 6.48 28.16
CA ALA A 275 -1.84 6.56 29.35
C ALA A 275 -2.97 7.57 29.15
N HIS A 276 -4.17 7.24 29.64
CA HIS A 276 -5.36 8.08 29.56
C HIS A 276 -5.80 8.47 30.98
N GLN A 277 -6.00 9.76 31.21
CA GLN A 277 -6.45 10.31 32.49
C GLN A 277 -7.65 11.24 32.25
N THR A 278 -8.69 11.11 33.07
CA THR A 278 -9.91 11.91 32.95
C THR A 278 -9.97 13.00 34.02
N ALA A 279 -10.16 14.26 33.60
CA ALA A 279 -10.38 15.39 34.48
C ALA A 279 -11.82 15.92 34.35
N ILE A 280 -12.48 16.13 35.49
CA ILE A 280 -13.85 16.66 35.54
C ILE A 280 -13.79 18.18 35.77
N LEU A 281 -14.33 18.94 34.84
CA LEU A 281 -14.45 20.39 34.89
C LEU A 281 -15.81 20.80 35.44
N LYS A 282 -15.85 21.72 36.41
CA LYS A 282 -17.09 22.31 36.91
C LYS A 282 -17.13 23.80 36.58
N ALA A 283 -18.29 24.29 36.12
CA ALA A 283 -18.47 25.69 35.73
C ALA A 283 -18.16 26.70 36.85
N ALA A 284 -18.27 26.31 38.12
CA ALA A 284 -17.93 27.15 39.27
C ALA A 284 -16.43 27.49 39.35
N ASP A 285 -15.56 26.73 38.68
CA ASP A 285 -14.11 26.83 38.79
C ASP A 285 -13.50 27.74 37.69
N PHE A 286 -14.30 28.33 36.80
CA PHE A 286 -13.82 29.12 35.66
C PHE A 286 -14.64 30.41 35.45
N THR A 287 -14.00 31.58 35.59
CA THR A 287 -14.61 32.90 35.29
C THR A 287 -14.03 33.50 34.00
N VAL A 288 -14.88 33.99 33.10
CA VAL A 288 -14.52 34.34 31.71
C VAL A 288 -14.43 35.85 31.49
N ALA A 289 -13.41 36.30 30.75
CA ALA A 289 -13.45 37.50 29.91
C ALA A 289 -12.85 37.18 28.51
N PRO A 290 -13.40 37.72 27.40
CA PRO A 290 -13.17 37.16 26.05
C PRO A 290 -12.16 37.95 25.21
N ALA A 291 -11.39 37.27 24.35
CA ALA A 291 -10.97 37.80 23.05
C ALA A 291 -10.28 36.78 22.11
N ALA A 292 -10.75 36.80 20.86
CA ALA A 292 -10.00 36.76 19.59
C ALA A 292 -9.54 35.42 18.97
N SER A 293 -10.01 35.26 17.73
CA SER A 293 -9.76 34.22 16.74
C SER A 293 -8.32 34.12 16.26
N GLY A 294 -7.86 32.90 15.99
CA GLY A 294 -6.62 32.60 15.26
C GLY A 294 -6.58 31.15 14.79
N THR A 295 -6.55 30.96 13.48
CA THR A 295 -6.62 29.71 12.71
C THR A 295 -5.31 28.92 12.71
N ALA A 296 -5.34 27.59 12.86
CA ALA A 296 -4.62 26.59 12.03
C ALA A 296 -4.73 25.15 12.58
N SER A 297 -5.07 24.21 11.70
CA SER A 297 -4.95 22.74 11.85
C SER A 297 -4.79 22.20 10.41
N SER A 298 -4.02 21.16 10.06
CA SER A 298 -3.47 20.00 10.78
C SER A 298 -2.43 19.28 9.89
N ALA A 299 -1.60 18.39 10.49
CA ALA A 299 -1.06 17.10 9.96
C ALA A 299 0.24 16.70 10.71
N ASN A 300 0.49 15.57 11.40
CA ASN A 300 0.06 14.15 11.43
C ASN A 300 1.00 13.20 10.61
N THR A 301 1.51 12.13 11.26
CA THR A 301 2.53 11.17 10.77
C THR A 301 1.97 9.74 10.77
N GLN A 302 2.24 8.98 9.70
CA GLN A 302 1.59 7.72 9.28
C GLN A 302 2.46 6.46 9.46
N GLU A 303 1.80 5.33 9.74
CA GLU A 303 2.31 3.94 9.64
C GLU A 303 1.86 3.24 8.34
N ALA A 304 2.60 2.17 7.97
CA ALA A 304 2.54 1.51 6.67
C ALA A 304 1.27 0.67 6.45
N LEU A 305 0.43 1.21 5.58
CA LEU A 305 -0.85 0.68 5.12
C LEU A 305 -0.73 0.04 3.71
N SER A 306 -1.75 -0.70 3.24
CA SER A 306 -1.88 -1.15 1.83
C SER A 306 -1.70 0.03 0.87
N GLU A 307 -1.23 -0.12 -0.38
CA GLU A 307 -1.00 1.03 -1.29
C GLU A 307 -2.23 1.95 -1.42
N THR A 308 -3.44 1.38 -1.37
CA THR A 308 -4.70 2.15 -1.38
C THR A 308 -4.95 2.86 -0.03
N ASP A 309 -4.53 2.26 1.07
CA ASP A 309 -4.68 2.78 2.43
C ASP A 309 -3.55 3.78 2.80
N GLN A 310 -2.37 3.68 2.17
CA GLN A 310 -1.31 4.70 2.19
C GLN A 310 -1.78 5.97 1.49
N ILE A 311 -2.43 5.85 0.33
CA ILE A 311 -3.06 7.00 -0.35
C ILE A 311 -4.13 7.62 0.56
N THR A 312 -5.00 6.80 1.17
CA THR A 312 -6.02 7.23 2.13
C THR A 312 -5.42 7.99 3.32
N SER A 313 -4.36 7.47 3.93
CA SER A 313 -3.73 8.09 5.12
C SER A 313 -2.93 9.35 4.78
N THR A 314 -2.35 9.45 3.58
CA THR A 314 -1.69 10.67 3.11
C THR A 314 -2.72 11.75 2.77
N LEU A 315 -3.90 11.34 2.30
CA LEU A 315 -5.04 12.24 2.08
C LEU A 315 -5.67 12.71 3.41
N GLN A 316 -5.74 11.86 4.44
CA GLN A 316 -6.21 12.21 5.80
C GLN A 316 -5.39 13.34 6.45
N ASN A 317 -4.09 13.41 6.14
CA ASN A 317 -3.15 14.38 6.70
C ASN A 317 -2.84 15.54 5.75
N SER A 318 -3.59 15.69 4.67
CA SER A 318 -3.31 16.72 3.67
C SER A 318 -4.38 17.80 3.67
N SER A 319 -3.97 19.04 3.41
CA SER A 319 -4.92 20.14 3.19
C SER A 319 -5.89 19.78 2.04
N VAL A 320 -7.14 20.26 2.13
CA VAL A 320 -8.19 20.02 1.12
C VAL A 320 -7.74 20.38 -0.30
N TRP A 321 -6.85 21.36 -0.45
CA TRP A 321 -6.26 21.75 -1.75
C TRP A 321 -5.29 20.72 -2.32
N ILE A 322 -4.50 20.05 -1.49
CA ILE A 322 -3.61 18.96 -1.90
C ILE A 322 -4.45 17.74 -2.30
N VAL A 323 -5.51 17.44 -1.56
CA VAL A 323 -6.49 16.39 -1.93
C VAL A 323 -7.06 16.69 -3.31
N ILE A 324 -7.61 17.89 -3.53
CA ILE A 324 -8.14 18.31 -4.83
C ILE A 324 -7.09 18.23 -5.95
N GLY A 325 -5.86 18.69 -5.68
CA GLY A 325 -4.76 18.64 -6.64
C GLY A 325 -4.34 17.22 -7.02
N THR A 326 -4.30 16.32 -6.03
CA THR A 326 -3.94 14.90 -6.24
C THR A 326 -5.03 14.18 -7.04
N PHE A 327 -6.31 14.42 -6.72
CA PHE A 327 -7.44 13.88 -7.48
C PHE A 327 -7.48 14.40 -8.91
N PHE A 328 -7.16 15.67 -9.13
CA PHE A 328 -7.01 16.25 -10.46
C PHE A 328 -5.88 15.56 -11.24
N LEU A 329 -4.73 15.33 -10.60
CA LEU A 329 -3.60 14.63 -11.21
C LEU A 329 -3.97 13.17 -11.54
N PHE A 330 -4.66 12.46 -10.64
CA PHE A 330 -5.19 11.12 -10.93
C PHE A 330 -6.16 11.14 -12.10
N GLY A 331 -7.04 12.14 -12.20
CA GLY A 331 -7.90 12.35 -13.37
C GLY A 331 -7.11 12.49 -14.68
N LEU A 332 -6.00 13.22 -14.63
CA LEU A 332 -5.10 13.40 -15.78
C LEU A 332 -4.40 12.09 -16.15
N LEU A 333 -3.88 11.32 -15.19
CA LEU A 333 -3.33 9.99 -15.47
C LEU A 333 -4.41 9.03 -16.00
N LEU A 334 -5.61 9.08 -15.44
CA LEU A 334 -6.75 8.27 -15.84
C LEU A 334 -7.22 8.57 -17.27
N SER A 335 -6.97 9.77 -17.78
CA SER A 335 -7.25 10.09 -19.19
C SER A 335 -6.45 9.21 -20.17
N LEU A 336 -5.34 8.63 -19.72
CA LEU A 336 -4.52 7.69 -20.49
C LEU A 336 -5.06 6.26 -20.43
N THR A 337 -6.20 6.03 -19.76
CA THR A 337 -6.81 4.71 -19.68
C THR A 337 -7.52 4.33 -20.97
N PRO A 338 -7.55 3.04 -21.29
CA PRO A 338 -8.19 2.52 -22.50
C PRO A 338 -9.68 2.85 -22.65
N CYS A 339 -10.37 3.29 -21.59
CA CYS A 339 -11.79 3.62 -21.63
C CYS A 339 -12.08 5.06 -22.05
N VAL A 340 -11.10 5.96 -21.93
CA VAL A 340 -11.23 7.38 -22.32
C VAL A 340 -10.82 7.60 -23.77
N PHE A 341 -9.86 6.81 -24.27
CA PHE A 341 -9.40 6.87 -25.65
C PHE A 341 -10.51 6.70 -26.72
N PRO A 342 -11.47 5.76 -26.59
CA PRO A 342 -12.60 5.62 -27.51
C PRO A 342 -13.51 6.86 -27.59
N MET A 343 -13.47 7.73 -26.58
CA MET A 343 -14.26 8.96 -26.56
C MET A 343 -13.68 10.05 -27.47
N ILE A 344 -12.38 10.01 -27.74
CA ILE A 344 -11.71 10.99 -28.62
C ILE A 344 -12.26 10.90 -30.06
N PRO A 345 -12.37 9.71 -30.69
CA PRO A 345 -13.07 9.56 -31.98
C PRO A 345 -14.54 9.98 -31.95
N ILE A 346 -15.27 9.72 -30.86
CA ILE A 346 -16.69 10.12 -30.74
C ILE A 346 -16.80 11.65 -30.75
N LEU A 347 -16.06 12.34 -29.87
CA LEU A 347 -15.99 13.81 -29.85
C LEU A 347 -15.50 14.38 -31.18
N SER A 348 -14.46 13.78 -31.77
CA SER A 348 -13.96 14.20 -33.09
C SER A 348 -15.03 14.03 -34.18
N SER A 349 -15.79 12.93 -34.19
CA SER A 349 -16.85 12.70 -35.18
C SER A 349 -18.05 13.65 -34.99
N ILE A 350 -18.41 13.98 -33.75
CA ILE A 350 -19.47 14.94 -33.43
C ILE A 350 -19.05 16.36 -33.82
N ILE A 351 -17.80 16.73 -33.53
CA ILE A 351 -17.26 18.06 -33.85
C ILE A 351 -17.04 18.19 -35.36
N VAL A 352 -16.36 17.24 -36.00
CA VAL A 352 -16.04 17.27 -37.45
C VAL A 352 -17.28 17.03 -38.32
N GLY A 353 -18.28 16.30 -37.82
CA GLY A 353 -19.55 16.06 -38.51
C GLY A 353 -20.44 17.30 -38.72
N GLN A 354 -20.10 18.45 -38.11
CA GLN A 354 -20.82 19.72 -38.27
C GLN A 354 -20.42 20.55 -39.52
N GLY A 355 -19.48 20.08 -40.34
CA GLY A 355 -19.13 20.70 -41.63
C GLY A 355 -18.35 22.04 -41.54
N ASP A 356 -18.20 22.73 -42.67
CA ASP A 356 -17.23 23.82 -42.93
C ASP A 356 -17.41 25.13 -42.11
N GLN A 357 -18.33 25.19 -41.14
CA GLN A 357 -18.53 26.36 -40.24
C GLN A 357 -18.05 26.14 -38.80
N LEU A 358 -17.06 25.26 -38.61
CA LEU A 358 -16.46 25.04 -37.29
C LEU A 358 -15.48 26.16 -36.94
N THR A 359 -15.93 27.11 -36.12
CA THR A 359 -15.03 28.03 -35.42
C THR A 359 -14.42 27.32 -34.21
N THR A 360 -13.14 27.60 -33.93
CA THR A 360 -12.42 27.04 -32.75
C THR A 360 -13.14 27.32 -31.43
N ARG A 361 -13.83 28.46 -31.32
CA ARG A 361 -14.70 28.79 -30.19
C ARG A 361 -15.84 27.82 -30.02
N LYS A 362 -16.53 27.44 -31.11
CA LYS A 362 -17.67 26.51 -31.04
C LYS A 362 -17.21 25.11 -30.63
N ALA A 363 -16.08 24.64 -31.16
CA ALA A 363 -15.47 23.37 -30.76
C ALA A 363 -15.05 23.35 -29.27
N PHE A 364 -14.50 24.46 -28.76
CA PHE A 364 -14.19 24.62 -27.34
C PHE A 364 -15.45 24.59 -26.47
N THR A 365 -16.49 25.36 -26.82
CA THR A 365 -17.73 25.42 -26.03
C THR A 365 -18.44 24.06 -25.98
N MET A 366 -18.46 23.32 -27.09
CA MET A 366 -19.03 21.96 -27.13
C MET A 366 -18.23 21.01 -26.22
N SER A 367 -16.90 21.02 -26.32
CA SER A 367 -16.04 20.19 -25.47
C SER A 367 -16.15 20.57 -23.99
N LEU A 368 -16.32 21.87 -23.68
CA LEU A 368 -16.54 22.36 -22.32
C LEU A 368 -17.86 21.88 -21.73
N VAL A 369 -18.96 21.95 -22.50
CA VAL A 369 -20.26 21.45 -22.05
C VAL A 369 -20.25 19.94 -21.86
N TYR A 370 -19.56 19.21 -22.74
CA TYR A 370 -19.35 17.78 -22.57
C TYR A 370 -18.66 17.45 -21.24
N VAL A 371 -17.53 18.11 -20.95
CA VAL A 371 -16.76 17.88 -19.71
C VAL A 371 -17.56 18.31 -18.47
N LEU A 372 -18.27 19.43 -18.52
CA LEU A 372 -19.10 19.88 -17.38
C LEU A 372 -20.24 18.92 -17.08
N ALA A 373 -20.91 18.37 -18.09
CA ALA A 373 -21.96 17.38 -17.89
C ALA A 373 -21.40 16.08 -17.26
N MET A 374 -20.21 15.66 -17.69
CA MET A 374 -19.51 14.53 -17.07
C MET A 374 -19.15 14.83 -15.61
N SER A 375 -18.59 16.02 -15.33
CA SER A 375 -18.19 16.43 -13.99
C SER A 375 -19.36 16.52 -13.02
N ILE A 376 -20.52 17.04 -13.43
CA ILE A 376 -21.73 17.05 -12.60
C ILE A 376 -22.14 15.62 -12.20
N THR A 377 -22.02 14.66 -13.12
CA THR A 377 -22.38 13.26 -12.87
C THR A 377 -21.46 12.62 -11.84
N TYR A 378 -20.14 12.83 -11.96
CA TYR A 378 -19.17 12.34 -10.98
C TYR A 378 -19.26 13.05 -9.63
N THR A 379 -19.54 14.36 -9.61
CA THR A 379 -19.84 15.08 -8.36
C THR A 379 -21.05 14.51 -7.67
N LEU A 380 -22.12 14.20 -8.40
CA LEU A 380 -23.31 13.58 -7.83
C LEU A 380 -22.97 12.22 -7.22
N ALA A 381 -22.18 11.40 -7.93
CA ALA A 381 -21.70 10.11 -7.41
C ALA A 381 -20.85 10.28 -6.14
N GLY A 382 -20.01 11.32 -6.06
CA GLY A 382 -19.16 11.60 -4.90
C GLY A 382 -19.93 12.11 -3.68
N VAL A 383 -20.94 12.96 -3.90
CA VAL A 383 -21.86 13.40 -2.85
C VAL A 383 -22.66 12.21 -2.33
N LEU A 384 -23.21 11.37 -3.22
CA LEU A 384 -23.93 10.17 -2.83
C LEU A 384 -23.01 9.22 -2.06
N ALA A 385 -21.76 9.06 -2.46
CA ALA A 385 -20.80 8.24 -1.75
C ALA A 385 -20.49 8.72 -0.32
N GLY A 386 -20.33 10.04 -0.13
CA GLY A 386 -20.15 10.61 1.21
C GLY A 386 -21.39 10.47 2.10
N LEU A 387 -22.59 10.44 1.51
CA LEU A 387 -23.85 10.27 2.24
C LEU A 387 -24.20 8.80 2.54
N PHE A 388 -23.88 7.88 1.64
CA PHE A 388 -24.28 6.46 1.69
C PHE A 388 -23.14 5.51 2.13
N GLY A 389 -22.17 6.00 2.91
CA GLY A 389 -20.95 5.28 3.32
C GLY A 389 -21.06 3.80 3.73
N GLU A 390 -19.92 3.12 3.71
CA GLU A 390 -19.65 1.68 3.94
C GLU A 390 -20.35 0.66 3.00
N ASN A 391 -21.53 0.96 2.43
CA ASN A 391 -22.28 0.00 1.59
C ASN A 391 -22.08 0.13 0.08
N LEU A 392 -21.48 1.22 -0.41
CA LEU A 392 -21.31 1.45 -1.84
C LEU A 392 -20.41 0.41 -2.50
N GLN A 393 -19.32 0.01 -1.83
CA GLN A 393 -18.37 -0.96 -2.36
C GLN A 393 -18.99 -2.36 -2.51
N ALA A 394 -19.78 -2.79 -1.53
CA ALA A 394 -20.50 -4.06 -1.60
C ALA A 394 -21.54 -4.08 -2.74
N MET A 395 -22.17 -2.93 -3.03
CA MET A 395 -23.13 -2.81 -4.14
C MET A 395 -22.43 -2.95 -5.50
N PHE A 396 -21.31 -2.25 -5.73
CA PHE A 396 -20.57 -2.33 -6.99
C PHE A 396 -19.93 -3.70 -7.25
N GLN A 397 -19.74 -4.50 -6.20
CA GLN A 397 -19.21 -5.86 -6.31
C GLN A 397 -20.29 -6.94 -6.49
N ASN A 398 -21.57 -6.54 -6.59
CA ASN A 398 -22.64 -7.50 -6.83
C ASN A 398 -22.41 -8.22 -8.18
N PRO A 399 -22.43 -9.58 -8.19
CA PRO A 399 -22.30 -10.41 -9.39
C PRO A 399 -23.12 -9.92 -10.60
N TRP A 400 -24.35 -9.47 -10.37
CA TRP A 400 -25.24 -8.98 -11.43
C TRP A 400 -24.75 -7.67 -12.08
N ILE A 401 -24.20 -6.76 -11.27
CA ILE A 401 -23.70 -5.47 -11.75
C ILE A 401 -22.40 -5.67 -12.54
N ILE A 402 -21.47 -6.45 -11.99
CA ILE A 402 -20.23 -6.83 -12.70
C ILE A 402 -20.54 -7.52 -14.03
N GLY A 403 -21.47 -8.50 -14.02
CA GLY A 403 -21.87 -9.22 -15.23
C GLY A 403 -22.49 -8.31 -16.29
N THR A 404 -23.32 -7.35 -15.89
CA THR A 404 -23.93 -6.38 -16.81
C THR A 404 -22.86 -5.50 -17.47
N PHE A 405 -21.92 -4.96 -16.68
CA PHE A 405 -20.85 -4.14 -17.23
C PHE A 405 -19.91 -4.95 -18.13
N ALA A 406 -19.51 -6.16 -17.73
CA ALA A 406 -18.68 -7.04 -18.55
C ALA A 406 -19.34 -7.31 -19.92
N LEU A 407 -20.66 -7.54 -19.94
CA LEU A 407 -21.42 -7.72 -21.18
C LEU A 407 -21.42 -6.44 -22.04
N ILE A 408 -21.58 -5.27 -21.44
CA ILE A 408 -21.47 -3.97 -22.14
C ILE A 408 -20.08 -3.81 -22.78
N PHE A 409 -18.99 -4.14 -22.06
CA PHE A 409 -17.63 -4.07 -22.64
C PHE A 409 -17.45 -5.04 -23.80
N VAL A 410 -17.95 -6.27 -23.69
CA VAL A 410 -17.94 -7.23 -24.80
C VAL A 410 -18.71 -6.69 -26.01
N ALA A 411 -19.88 -6.10 -25.78
CA ALA A 411 -20.69 -5.50 -26.85
C ALA A 411 -20.00 -4.30 -27.51
N LEU A 412 -19.32 -3.44 -26.75
CA LEU A 412 -18.57 -2.31 -27.30
C LEU A 412 -17.33 -2.78 -28.07
N ALA A 413 -16.64 -3.81 -27.58
CA ALA A 413 -15.49 -4.39 -28.26
C ALA A 413 -15.88 -5.01 -29.61
N PHE A 414 -16.98 -5.77 -29.68
CA PHE A 414 -17.48 -6.30 -30.95
C PHE A 414 -17.90 -5.20 -31.94
N SER A 415 -18.39 -4.06 -31.44
CA SER A 415 -18.64 -2.90 -32.29
C SER A 415 -17.35 -2.28 -32.84
N MET A 416 -16.28 -2.23 -32.04
CA MET A 416 -14.95 -1.76 -32.50
C MET A 416 -14.30 -2.70 -33.51
N PHE A 417 -14.53 -4.01 -33.43
CA PHE A 417 -14.11 -4.96 -34.47
C PHE A 417 -14.92 -4.87 -35.77
N GLY A 418 -15.98 -4.05 -35.80
CA GLY A 418 -16.82 -3.87 -36.97
C GLY A 418 -17.78 -5.04 -37.23
N PHE A 419 -18.01 -5.92 -36.25
CA PHE A 419 -18.95 -7.04 -36.38
C PHE A 419 -20.40 -6.55 -36.55
N TYR A 420 -20.71 -5.42 -35.91
CA TYR A 420 -21.90 -4.61 -36.14
C TYR A 420 -21.58 -3.15 -35.83
N GLU A 421 -22.03 -2.24 -36.69
CA GLU A 421 -22.15 -0.85 -36.27
C GLU A 421 -23.43 -0.74 -35.44
N LEU A 422 -23.38 -0.14 -34.23
CA LEU A 422 -24.58 0.30 -33.53
C LEU A 422 -25.24 1.45 -34.33
N GLN A 423 -25.81 1.12 -35.48
CA GLN A 423 -26.69 2.02 -36.20
C GLN A 423 -28.07 1.86 -35.58
N LEU A 424 -28.59 2.96 -35.03
CA LEU A 424 -29.96 3.02 -34.52
C LEU A 424 -30.91 2.52 -35.63
N PRO A 425 -31.94 1.72 -35.30
CA PRO A 425 -32.92 1.23 -36.28
C PRO A 425 -33.41 2.41 -37.12
N SER A 426 -33.51 2.27 -38.44
CA SER A 426 -33.79 3.38 -39.36
C SER A 426 -35.08 4.14 -39.03
N SER A 427 -36.02 3.50 -38.33
CA SER A 427 -37.26 4.08 -37.80
C SER A 427 -37.06 4.97 -36.56
N VAL A 428 -36.10 4.64 -35.70
CA VAL A 428 -35.69 5.48 -34.54
C VAL A 428 -34.75 6.57 -35.02
N GLN A 429 -33.82 6.23 -35.91
CA GLN A 429 -32.92 7.19 -36.54
C GLN A 429 -33.72 8.26 -37.28
N SER A 430 -34.66 7.92 -38.17
CA SER A 430 -35.49 8.89 -38.88
C SER A 430 -36.43 9.72 -37.98
N LYS A 431 -36.88 9.19 -36.83
CA LYS A 431 -37.63 9.96 -35.82
C LYS A 431 -36.73 10.95 -35.08
N ILE A 432 -35.53 10.51 -34.67
CA ILE A 432 -34.54 11.36 -34.02
C ILE A 432 -34.02 12.40 -35.01
N THR A 433 -33.78 12.04 -36.28
CA THR A 433 -33.36 12.97 -37.34
C THR A 433 -34.48 13.95 -37.69
N ASN A 434 -35.77 13.57 -37.62
CA ASN A 434 -36.87 14.52 -37.78
C ASN A 434 -37.02 15.47 -36.58
N LEU A 435 -36.82 14.99 -35.34
CA LEU A 435 -36.73 15.84 -34.15
C LEU A 435 -35.48 16.74 -34.19
N SER A 436 -34.36 16.21 -34.68
CA SER A 436 -33.06 16.86 -34.82
C SER A 436 -32.93 17.68 -36.12
N ASN A 437 -33.91 17.64 -37.02
CA ASN A 437 -34.07 18.63 -38.09
C ASN A 437 -34.97 19.79 -37.63
N LYS A 438 -35.80 19.58 -36.61
CA LYS A 438 -36.55 20.64 -35.92
C LYS A 438 -35.71 21.37 -34.86
N GLN A 439 -34.70 20.73 -34.30
CA GLN A 439 -33.66 21.35 -33.48
C GLN A 439 -32.36 21.41 -34.28
N GLU A 440 -31.86 22.59 -34.64
CA GLU A 440 -30.62 22.75 -35.39
C GLU A 440 -29.50 21.83 -34.86
N GLY A 441 -29.02 20.89 -35.70
CA GLY A 441 -28.02 19.90 -35.31
C GLY A 441 -26.76 20.56 -34.74
N GLY A 442 -26.42 20.24 -33.48
CA GLY A 442 -25.31 20.88 -32.77
C GLY A 442 -25.63 21.55 -31.44
N THR A 443 -26.76 21.24 -30.83
CA THR A 443 -27.16 21.85 -29.57
C THR A 443 -26.28 21.36 -28.43
N LEU A 444 -25.90 22.31 -27.56
CA LEU A 444 -25.21 22.07 -26.28
C LEU A 444 -25.91 20.98 -25.46
N THR A 445 -27.24 20.85 -25.62
CA THR A 445 -28.08 19.83 -24.99
C THR A 445 -27.72 18.40 -25.43
N GLY A 446 -27.51 18.14 -26.72
CA GLY A 446 -27.13 16.81 -27.20
C GLY A 446 -25.74 16.39 -26.72
N VAL A 447 -24.82 17.35 -26.67
CA VAL A 447 -23.47 17.14 -26.14
C VAL A 447 -23.48 16.90 -24.62
N ALA A 448 -24.35 17.58 -23.87
CA ALA A 448 -24.50 17.37 -22.44
C ALA A 448 -25.06 15.97 -22.11
N VAL A 449 -26.07 15.49 -22.85
CA VAL A 449 -26.64 14.14 -22.68
C VAL A 449 -25.60 13.07 -22.98
N MET A 450 -24.82 13.24 -24.06
CA MET A 450 -23.72 12.31 -24.35
C MET A 450 -22.65 12.34 -23.26
N GLY A 451 -22.31 13.51 -22.70
CA GLY A 451 -21.39 13.62 -21.56
C GLY A 451 -21.87 12.87 -20.32
N PHE A 452 -23.16 12.96 -19.99
CA PHE A 452 -23.78 12.18 -18.89
C PHE A 452 -23.70 10.67 -19.13
N LEU A 453 -24.13 10.20 -20.30
CA LEU A 453 -24.08 8.77 -20.65
C LEU A 453 -22.65 8.23 -20.64
N SER A 454 -21.69 9.05 -21.07
CA SER A 454 -20.27 8.71 -21.07
C SER A 454 -19.71 8.54 -19.66
N ALA A 455 -20.15 9.35 -18.69
CA ALA A 455 -19.77 9.17 -17.29
C ALA A 455 -20.20 7.80 -16.73
N LEU A 456 -21.41 7.34 -17.09
CA LEU A 456 -21.90 6.01 -16.67
C LEU A 456 -21.08 4.86 -17.29
N ILE A 457 -20.67 5.00 -18.55
CA ILE A 457 -19.90 3.97 -19.27
C ILE A 457 -18.45 3.90 -18.77
N VAL A 458 -17.87 5.05 -18.39
CA VAL A 458 -16.48 5.13 -17.91
C VAL A 458 -16.34 4.68 -16.45
N GLY A 459 -17.41 4.75 -15.66
CA GLY A 459 -17.45 4.36 -14.24
C GLY A 459 -16.74 3.04 -13.89
N PRO A 460 -16.99 1.91 -14.59
CA PRO A 460 -16.33 0.63 -14.31
C PRO A 460 -14.80 0.66 -14.47
N CYS A 461 -14.28 1.47 -15.40
CA CYS A 461 -12.83 1.57 -15.63
C CYS A 461 -12.11 2.43 -14.60
N VAL A 462 -12.85 3.31 -13.93
CA VAL A 462 -12.34 4.19 -12.88
C VAL A 462 -12.64 3.62 -11.49
N ALA A 463 -13.26 2.43 -11.42
CA ALA A 463 -13.66 1.79 -10.18
C ALA A 463 -12.50 1.57 -9.19
N PRO A 464 -11.27 1.16 -9.58
CA PRO A 464 -10.20 0.96 -8.59
C PRO A 464 -9.72 2.26 -7.93
N PRO A 465 -9.39 3.35 -8.67
CA PRO A 465 -9.07 4.63 -8.03
C PRO A 465 -10.26 5.24 -7.28
N LEU A 466 -11.48 5.05 -7.80
CA LEU A 466 -12.70 5.46 -7.09
C LEU A 466 -12.85 4.69 -5.78
N ALA A 467 -12.57 3.39 -5.71
CA ALA A 467 -12.72 2.63 -4.47
C ALA A 467 -11.88 3.22 -3.32
N GLY A 468 -10.60 3.51 -3.57
CA GLY A 468 -9.74 4.17 -2.57
C GLY A 468 -10.27 5.55 -2.16
N ALA A 469 -10.71 6.35 -3.14
CA ALA A 469 -11.35 7.63 -2.87
C ALA A 469 -12.63 7.52 -2.04
N LEU A 470 -13.49 6.55 -2.37
CA LEU A 470 -14.78 6.31 -1.74
C LEU A 470 -14.61 5.78 -0.31
N ILE A 471 -13.57 5.00 -0.03
CA ILE A 471 -13.21 4.57 1.33
C ILE A 471 -12.82 5.78 2.17
N TYR A 472 -11.94 6.64 1.66
CA TYR A 472 -11.55 7.89 2.35
C TYR A 472 -12.74 8.82 2.60
N ILE A 473 -13.55 9.07 1.57
CA ILE A 473 -14.76 9.92 1.65
C ILE A 473 -15.81 9.30 2.58
N GLY A 474 -15.95 7.97 2.56
CA GLY A 474 -16.86 7.23 3.43
C GLY A 474 -16.47 7.27 4.89
N GLN A 475 -15.17 7.21 5.22
CA GLN A 475 -14.66 7.35 6.59
C GLN A 475 -14.81 8.77 7.14
N THR A 476 -14.63 9.78 6.28
CA THR A 476 -14.74 11.19 6.68
C THR A 476 -16.19 11.68 6.77
N GLY A 477 -17.13 11.03 6.05
CA GLY A 477 -18.55 11.40 6.04
C GLY A 477 -18.85 12.77 5.43
N ASP A 478 -17.84 13.41 4.81
CA ASP A 478 -17.96 14.76 4.24
C ASP A 478 -18.39 14.68 2.77
N ALA A 479 -19.69 14.87 2.54
CA ALA A 479 -20.28 14.88 1.20
C ALA A 479 -19.76 16.01 0.30
N LEU A 480 -19.34 17.15 0.87
CA LEU A 480 -18.80 18.28 0.11
C LEU A 480 -17.36 17.97 -0.36
N LEU A 481 -16.55 17.36 0.51
CA LEU A 481 -15.22 16.88 0.16
C LEU A 481 -15.30 15.82 -0.95
N GLY A 482 -16.22 14.85 -0.82
CA GLY A 482 -16.42 13.82 -1.85
C GLY A 482 -16.88 14.37 -3.19
N GLY A 483 -17.83 15.32 -3.18
CA GLY A 483 -18.31 15.98 -4.38
C GLY A 483 -17.23 16.80 -5.10
N THR A 484 -16.44 17.56 -4.36
CA THR A 484 -15.38 18.43 -4.91
C THR A 484 -14.16 17.63 -5.39
N ALA A 485 -13.79 16.54 -4.70
CA ALA A 485 -12.71 15.65 -5.14
C ALA A 485 -13.03 14.95 -6.46
N LEU A 486 -14.22 14.38 -6.61
CA LEU A 486 -14.63 13.74 -7.88
C LEU A 486 -14.89 14.75 -9.01
N PHE A 487 -15.33 15.97 -8.67
CA PHE A 487 -15.38 17.07 -9.64
C PHE A 487 -14.00 17.39 -10.21
N ALA A 488 -12.99 17.51 -9.35
CA ALA A 488 -11.61 17.81 -9.74
C ALA A 488 -11.00 16.68 -10.57
N MET A 489 -11.24 15.42 -10.21
CA MET A 489 -10.82 14.26 -10.99
C MET A 489 -11.45 14.26 -12.39
N SER A 490 -12.76 14.51 -12.51
CA SER A 490 -13.44 14.61 -13.80
C SER A 490 -12.89 15.74 -14.67
N LEU A 491 -12.60 16.90 -14.07
CA LEU A 491 -11.93 18.00 -14.78
C LEU A 491 -10.54 17.62 -15.28
N GLY A 492 -9.74 16.92 -14.45
CA GLY A 492 -8.42 16.43 -14.84
C GLY A 492 -8.47 15.52 -16.08
N MET A 493 -9.45 14.60 -16.12
CA MET A 493 -9.68 13.72 -17.27
C MET A 493 -10.22 14.47 -18.50
N GLY A 494 -10.97 15.56 -18.27
CA GLY A 494 -11.51 16.42 -19.31
C GLY A 494 -10.49 17.33 -19.99
N VAL A 495 -9.37 17.67 -19.33
CA VAL A 495 -8.34 18.58 -19.88
C VAL A 495 -7.76 18.07 -21.21
N PRO A 496 -7.31 16.80 -21.32
CA PRO A 496 -6.86 16.26 -22.60
C PRO A 496 -7.94 16.27 -23.68
N LEU A 497 -9.20 15.99 -23.32
CA LEU A 497 -10.33 16.06 -24.25
C LEU A 497 -10.61 17.48 -24.74
N LEU A 498 -10.48 18.49 -23.87
CA LEU A 498 -10.58 19.91 -24.24
C LEU A 498 -9.45 20.33 -25.17
N LEU A 499 -8.21 19.93 -24.89
CA LEU A 499 -7.04 20.20 -25.74
C LEU A 499 -7.18 19.54 -27.12
N LEU A 500 -7.63 18.29 -27.16
CA LEU A 500 -7.87 17.58 -28.42
C LEU A 500 -9.07 18.15 -29.17
N GLY A 501 -10.18 18.45 -28.49
CA GLY A 501 -11.38 19.04 -29.09
C GLY A 501 -11.14 20.43 -29.68
N THR A 502 -10.31 21.26 -29.03
CA THR A 502 -9.90 22.59 -29.55
C THR A 502 -8.95 22.50 -30.73
N SER A 503 -8.12 21.46 -30.79
CA SER A 503 -7.17 21.21 -31.88
C SER A 503 -7.70 20.30 -33.00
N ALA A 504 -8.92 19.76 -32.85
CA ALA A 504 -9.53 18.73 -33.70
C ALA A 504 -9.82 19.12 -35.15
N GLY A 505 -9.53 20.36 -35.57
CA GLY A 505 -9.59 20.78 -36.97
C GLY A 505 -8.23 20.92 -37.67
N LYS A 506 -7.11 20.90 -36.93
CA LYS A 506 -5.78 21.27 -37.46
C LYS A 506 -4.70 20.21 -37.25
N LEU A 507 -4.81 19.40 -36.18
CA LEU A 507 -3.79 18.41 -35.80
C LEU A 507 -4.19 16.96 -36.09
N LEU A 508 -5.48 16.65 -36.07
CA LEU A 508 -5.96 15.28 -36.21
C LEU A 508 -6.12 14.89 -37.69
N PRO A 509 -5.49 13.79 -38.15
CA PRO A 509 -5.69 13.27 -39.50
C PRO A 509 -7.15 12.82 -39.67
N ARG A 510 -7.69 12.95 -40.89
CA ARG A 510 -9.03 12.41 -41.21
C ARG A 510 -9.08 10.92 -40.87
N ALA A 511 -10.20 10.47 -40.32
CA ALA A 511 -10.45 9.05 -40.09
C ALA A 511 -10.21 8.28 -41.40
N GLY A 512 -9.34 7.29 -41.35
CA GLY A 512 -8.93 6.45 -42.47
C GLY A 512 -8.40 5.11 -41.96
N ALA A 513 -7.73 4.33 -42.79
CA ALA A 513 -7.31 2.95 -42.47
C ALA A 513 -6.44 2.80 -41.19
N TRP A 514 -5.78 3.86 -40.73
CA TRP A 514 -5.07 3.84 -39.44
C TRP A 514 -6.04 3.71 -38.24
N MET A 515 -7.24 4.29 -38.34
CA MET A 515 -8.26 4.23 -37.29
C MET A 515 -8.76 2.79 -37.08
N ASP A 516 -8.82 1.96 -38.11
CA ASP A 516 -9.27 0.58 -37.99
C ASP A 516 -8.27 -0.27 -37.19
N ASN A 517 -6.97 -0.04 -37.40
CA ASN A 517 -5.92 -0.67 -36.58
C ASN A 517 -6.00 -0.23 -35.11
N VAL A 518 -6.28 1.05 -34.86
CA VAL A 518 -6.46 1.59 -33.50
C VAL A 518 -7.70 0.97 -32.83
N LYS A 519 -8.83 0.91 -33.52
CA LYS A 519 -10.07 0.27 -33.03
C LYS A 519 -9.84 -1.19 -32.68
N ALA A 520 -9.08 -1.93 -33.49
CA ALA A 520 -8.78 -3.32 -33.24
C ALA A 520 -7.94 -3.52 -31.97
N ILE A 521 -6.88 -2.71 -31.78
CA ILE A 521 -6.04 -2.76 -30.57
C ILE A 521 -6.87 -2.46 -29.31
N PHE A 522 -7.67 -1.39 -29.35
CA PHE A 522 -8.53 -1.02 -28.22
C PHE A 522 -9.68 -2.02 -27.98
N GLY A 523 -10.20 -2.65 -29.02
CA GLY A 523 -11.20 -3.72 -28.91
C GLY A 523 -10.66 -4.94 -28.18
N VAL A 524 -9.43 -5.37 -28.49
CA VAL A 524 -8.76 -6.47 -27.76
C VAL A 524 -8.54 -6.09 -26.30
N LEU A 525 -8.09 -4.85 -26.05
CA LEU A 525 -7.86 -4.35 -24.70
C LEU A 525 -9.18 -4.33 -23.89
N MET A 526 -10.28 -3.85 -24.48
CA MET A 526 -11.61 -3.86 -23.84
C MET A 526 -12.11 -5.28 -23.54
N LEU A 527 -11.87 -6.25 -24.41
CA LEU A 527 -12.16 -7.66 -24.10
C LEU A 527 -11.28 -8.17 -22.95
N GLY A 528 -10.00 -7.78 -22.89
CA GLY A 528 -9.11 -8.13 -21.78
C GLY A 528 -9.62 -7.62 -20.43
N VAL A 529 -10.06 -6.37 -20.37
CA VAL A 529 -10.69 -5.79 -19.17
C VAL A 529 -12.01 -6.48 -18.84
N ALA A 530 -12.82 -6.81 -19.84
CA ALA A 530 -14.07 -7.55 -19.62
C ALA A 530 -13.82 -8.93 -19.00
N ILE A 531 -12.83 -9.67 -19.52
CA ILE A 531 -12.44 -10.99 -18.98
C ILE A 531 -11.88 -10.85 -17.57
N TRP A 532 -11.01 -9.86 -17.34
CA TRP A 532 -10.48 -9.57 -16.00
C TRP A 532 -11.58 -9.23 -14.99
N MET A 533 -12.61 -8.49 -15.40
CA MET A 533 -13.74 -8.20 -14.51
C MET A 533 -14.62 -9.43 -14.29
N ALA A 534 -14.77 -10.26 -15.32
CA ALA A 534 -15.47 -11.53 -15.27
C ALA A 534 -14.74 -12.58 -14.41
N GLU A 535 -13.43 -12.42 -14.17
CA GLU A 535 -12.65 -13.29 -13.27
C GLU A 535 -13.18 -13.33 -11.83
N ARG A 536 -13.91 -12.29 -11.42
CA ARG A 536 -14.52 -12.21 -10.08
C ARG A 536 -15.76 -13.08 -9.91
N ILE A 537 -16.42 -13.48 -11.00
CA ILE A 537 -17.70 -14.21 -10.97
C ILE A 537 -17.62 -15.60 -11.62
N LEU A 538 -16.64 -15.82 -12.51
CA LEU A 538 -16.50 -17.07 -13.25
C LEU A 538 -15.44 -17.99 -12.63
N PRO A 539 -15.61 -19.31 -12.77
CA PRO A 539 -14.61 -20.27 -12.32
C PRO A 539 -13.38 -20.31 -13.25
N GLY A 540 -12.20 -20.58 -12.70
CA GLY A 540 -10.89 -20.40 -13.37
C GLY A 540 -10.76 -21.03 -14.77
N TRP A 541 -11.36 -22.20 -14.99
CA TRP A 541 -11.39 -22.87 -16.29
C TRP A 541 -12.04 -22.04 -17.42
N MET A 542 -13.10 -21.29 -17.11
CA MET A 542 -13.79 -20.46 -18.12
C MET A 542 -13.02 -19.18 -18.42
N ILE A 543 -12.33 -18.62 -17.41
CA ILE A 543 -11.45 -17.46 -17.56
C ILE A 543 -10.21 -17.81 -18.38
N LEU A 544 -9.60 -18.96 -18.11
CA LEU A 544 -8.42 -19.43 -18.83
C LEU A 544 -8.77 -19.73 -20.30
N PHE A 545 -9.96 -20.29 -20.56
CA PHE A 545 -10.49 -20.42 -21.92
C PHE A 545 -10.72 -19.06 -22.59
N ALA A 546 -11.31 -18.09 -21.89
CA ALA A 546 -11.57 -16.76 -22.42
C ALA A 546 -10.28 -16.01 -22.78
N TRP A 547 -9.26 -16.05 -21.92
CA TRP A 547 -7.93 -15.51 -22.20
C TRP A 547 -7.26 -16.20 -23.38
N ALA A 548 -7.33 -17.53 -23.45
CA ALA A 548 -6.80 -18.28 -24.59
C ALA A 548 -7.51 -17.90 -25.90
N ALA A 549 -8.85 -17.80 -25.89
CA ALA A 549 -9.64 -17.38 -27.04
C ALA A 549 -9.29 -15.95 -27.50
N LEU A 550 -9.11 -15.03 -26.56
CA LEU A 550 -8.69 -13.65 -26.84
C LEU A 550 -7.30 -13.60 -27.48
N LEU A 551 -6.32 -14.32 -26.93
CA LEU A 551 -4.96 -14.34 -27.46
C LEU A 551 -4.87 -14.98 -28.84
N ILE A 552 -5.56 -16.11 -29.04
CA ILE A 552 -5.65 -16.78 -30.35
C ILE A 552 -6.35 -15.87 -31.35
N GLY A 553 -7.50 -15.28 -30.99
CA GLY A 553 -8.23 -14.36 -31.84
C GLY A 553 -7.40 -13.14 -32.25
N SER A 554 -6.66 -12.56 -31.31
CA SER A 554 -5.74 -11.44 -31.55
C SER A 554 -4.57 -11.84 -32.46
N GLY A 555 -4.01 -13.03 -32.26
CA GLY A 555 -2.95 -13.58 -33.10
C GLY A 555 -3.40 -13.81 -34.54
N VAL A 556 -4.60 -14.36 -34.73
CA VAL A 556 -5.21 -14.54 -36.05
C VAL A 556 -5.48 -13.19 -36.72
N TYR A 557 -6.03 -12.21 -35.99
CA TYR A 557 -6.32 -10.88 -36.51
C TYR A 557 -5.05 -10.11 -36.96
N LEU A 558 -3.92 -10.33 -36.29
CA LEU A 558 -2.60 -9.81 -36.67
C LEU A 558 -1.96 -10.51 -37.89
N GLY A 559 -2.66 -11.49 -38.50
CA GLY A 559 -2.19 -12.20 -39.68
C GLY A 559 -1.18 -13.32 -39.40
N ALA A 560 -1.19 -13.92 -38.20
CA ALA A 560 -0.28 -15.01 -37.85
C ALA A 560 -0.33 -16.19 -38.86
N LEU A 561 -1.52 -16.47 -39.42
CA LEU A 561 -1.77 -17.55 -40.38
C LEU A 561 -1.63 -17.14 -41.86
N GLU A 562 -1.42 -15.86 -42.17
CA GLU A 562 -1.31 -15.39 -43.55
C GLU A 562 0.07 -15.67 -44.15
N ALA A 563 0.15 -16.04 -45.42
CA ALA A 563 1.44 -16.27 -46.10
C ALA A 563 2.27 -14.96 -46.17
N ILE A 564 3.59 -15.07 -45.98
CA ILE A 564 4.49 -13.90 -46.02
C ILE A 564 4.65 -13.46 -47.48
N GLY A 565 3.81 -12.51 -47.92
CA GLY A 565 4.02 -11.79 -49.18
C GLY A 565 5.10 -10.71 -49.07
N ASP A 566 5.38 -10.04 -50.18
CA ASP A 566 6.40 -8.98 -50.31
C ASP A 566 5.95 -7.64 -49.69
N LYS A 567 5.53 -7.67 -48.41
CA LYS A 567 5.00 -6.53 -47.65
C LYS A 567 6.03 -5.91 -46.70
N SER A 568 5.81 -4.63 -46.40
CA SER A 568 6.60 -3.75 -45.51
C SER A 568 7.02 -4.42 -44.19
N GLY A 569 8.21 -4.08 -43.68
CA GLY A 569 8.79 -4.65 -42.45
C GLY A 569 7.90 -4.55 -41.20
N TRP A 570 7.01 -3.54 -41.13
CA TRP A 570 6.03 -3.40 -40.05
C TRP A 570 5.00 -4.54 -39.99
N HIS A 571 4.60 -5.09 -41.14
CA HIS A 571 3.72 -6.26 -41.18
C HIS A 571 4.44 -7.53 -40.70
N LYS A 572 5.73 -7.66 -40.98
CA LYS A 572 6.53 -8.81 -40.51
C LYS A 572 6.64 -8.82 -38.98
N LEU A 573 6.83 -7.64 -38.37
CA LEU A 573 6.88 -7.50 -36.91
C LEU A 573 5.52 -7.79 -36.25
N ALA A 574 4.43 -7.21 -36.78
CA ALA A 574 3.07 -7.49 -36.31
C ALA A 574 2.72 -8.99 -36.37
N LYS A 575 3.16 -9.66 -37.45
CA LYS A 575 2.99 -11.12 -37.59
C LYS A 575 3.77 -11.90 -36.55
N THR A 576 5.03 -11.55 -36.26
CA THR A 576 5.82 -12.21 -35.22
C THR A 576 5.13 -12.13 -33.86
N ILE A 577 4.61 -10.94 -33.50
CA ILE A 577 3.83 -10.75 -32.28
C ILE A 577 2.55 -11.61 -32.30
N GLY A 578 1.85 -11.65 -33.43
CA GLY A 578 0.66 -12.47 -33.59
C GLY A 578 0.93 -13.98 -33.43
N VAL A 579 2.06 -14.47 -33.92
CA VAL A 579 2.48 -15.87 -33.73
C VAL A 579 2.81 -16.17 -32.27
N ILE A 580 3.49 -15.25 -31.56
CA ILE A 580 3.77 -15.41 -30.13
C ILE A 580 2.46 -15.51 -29.33
N PHE A 581 1.49 -14.63 -29.59
CA PHE A 581 0.18 -14.70 -28.93
C PHE A 581 -0.59 -15.98 -29.25
N LEU A 582 -0.53 -16.45 -30.51
CA LEU A 582 -1.17 -17.70 -30.91
C LEU A 582 -0.54 -18.89 -30.19
N VAL A 583 0.78 -18.99 -30.15
CA VAL A 583 1.51 -20.06 -29.45
C VAL A 583 1.18 -20.04 -27.95
N TYR A 584 1.20 -18.87 -27.32
CA TYR A 584 0.87 -18.74 -25.90
C TYR A 584 -0.59 -19.11 -25.60
N GLY A 585 -1.54 -18.69 -26.45
CA GLY A 585 -2.95 -19.09 -26.31
C GLY A 585 -3.17 -20.60 -26.48
N VAL A 586 -2.45 -21.24 -27.40
CA VAL A 586 -2.48 -22.71 -27.56
C VAL A 586 -1.90 -23.41 -26.32
N ILE A 587 -0.79 -22.89 -25.77
CA ILE A 587 -0.21 -23.39 -24.53
C ILE A 587 -1.22 -23.31 -23.37
N MET A 588 -1.98 -22.21 -23.26
CA MET A 588 -3.06 -22.09 -22.27
C MET A 588 -4.15 -23.14 -22.46
N LEU A 589 -4.59 -23.42 -23.70
CA LEU A 589 -5.56 -24.50 -23.96
C LEU A 589 -5.02 -25.89 -23.60
N ILE A 590 -3.73 -26.13 -23.83
CA ILE A 590 -3.07 -27.39 -23.41
C ILE A 590 -3.00 -27.47 -21.88
N GLY A 591 -2.69 -26.36 -21.20
CA GLY A 591 -2.72 -26.27 -19.74
C GLY A 591 -4.11 -26.49 -19.15
N LEU A 592 -5.15 -25.96 -19.79
CA LEU A 592 -6.56 -26.18 -19.44
C LEU A 592 -6.93 -27.66 -19.55
N ALA A 593 -6.52 -28.31 -20.65
CA ALA A 593 -6.72 -29.75 -20.85
C ALA A 593 -5.96 -30.59 -19.80
N GLY A 594 -4.82 -30.08 -19.30
CA GLY A 594 -4.07 -30.64 -18.19
C GLY A 594 -4.62 -30.30 -16.79
N GLY A 595 -5.79 -29.66 -16.69
CA GLY A 595 -6.45 -29.34 -15.42
C GLY A 595 -5.89 -28.12 -14.67
N SER A 596 -5.04 -27.31 -15.31
CA SER A 596 -4.54 -26.07 -14.69
C SER A 596 -5.63 -24.99 -14.66
N GLN A 597 -5.73 -24.27 -13.53
CA GLN A 597 -6.59 -23.10 -13.37
C GLN A 597 -5.82 -21.77 -13.32
N ASN A 598 -4.48 -21.82 -13.39
CA ASN A 598 -3.62 -20.65 -13.21
C ASN A 598 -3.17 -20.07 -14.55
N VAL A 599 -3.53 -18.80 -14.80
CA VAL A 599 -3.17 -18.05 -16.03
C VAL A 599 -1.65 -17.88 -16.18
N MET A 600 -0.93 -17.69 -15.06
CA MET A 600 0.52 -17.47 -15.05
C MET A 600 1.37 -18.76 -15.13
N GLN A 601 0.78 -19.93 -14.81
CA GLN A 601 1.47 -21.22 -14.86
C GLN A 601 0.61 -22.30 -15.54
N PRO A 602 0.30 -22.15 -16.85
CA PRO A 602 -0.61 -23.04 -17.55
C PRO A 602 -0.10 -24.51 -17.58
N LEU A 603 1.22 -24.74 -17.61
CA LEU A 603 1.78 -26.11 -17.71
C LEU A 603 1.92 -26.86 -16.37
N LYS A 604 1.64 -26.25 -15.22
CA LYS A 604 1.84 -26.90 -13.91
C LYS A 604 1.00 -28.19 -13.78
N GLY A 605 -0.17 -28.24 -14.42
CA GLY A 605 -1.02 -29.43 -14.49
C GLY A 605 -0.40 -30.61 -15.27
N LEU A 606 0.50 -30.35 -16.23
CA LEU A 606 1.16 -31.40 -17.03
C LEU A 606 2.42 -31.99 -16.36
N GLN A 607 3.04 -31.27 -15.43
CA GLN A 607 4.22 -31.74 -14.68
C GLN A 607 3.90 -32.92 -13.73
N SER A 608 2.63 -33.29 -13.57
CA SER A 608 2.16 -34.41 -12.75
C SER A 608 2.31 -35.80 -13.42
N THR A 609 2.74 -35.90 -14.68
CA THR A 609 2.76 -37.18 -15.42
C THR A 609 4.06 -37.99 -15.31
N GLY A 610 5.02 -37.57 -14.48
CA GLY A 610 6.29 -38.26 -14.25
C GLY A 610 6.44 -38.75 -12.81
N GLY A 611 5.93 -39.94 -12.50
CA GLY A 611 6.44 -40.84 -11.45
C GLY A 611 6.99 -40.22 -10.16
N SER A 612 6.15 -39.55 -9.37
CA SER A 612 6.25 -39.51 -7.91
C SER A 612 4.87 -39.14 -7.39
N MET A 613 4.29 -40.02 -6.58
CA MET A 613 3.06 -39.74 -5.86
C MET A 613 3.34 -38.59 -4.90
N SER A 614 3.19 -37.35 -5.36
CA SER A 614 3.12 -36.20 -4.48
C SER A 614 2.00 -36.48 -3.49
N GLN A 615 2.38 -36.53 -2.22
CA GLN A 615 1.44 -36.41 -1.10
C GLN A 615 0.43 -35.32 -1.44
N PRO A 616 -0.86 -35.51 -1.14
CA PRO A 616 -1.86 -34.46 -1.34
C PRO A 616 -1.31 -33.21 -0.68
N GLN A 617 -1.23 -32.09 -1.39
CA GLN A 617 -0.99 -30.82 -0.72
C GLN A 617 -2.04 -30.71 0.38
N ALA A 618 -1.58 -30.61 1.63
CA ALA A 618 -2.46 -30.57 2.79
C ALA A 618 -3.21 -29.24 2.77
N HIS A 619 -4.32 -29.21 2.06
CA HIS A 619 -5.25 -28.09 2.14
C HIS A 619 -5.73 -28.00 3.58
N LEU A 620 -5.53 -26.84 4.21
CA LEU A 620 -6.07 -26.57 5.53
C LEU A 620 -7.59 -26.77 5.50
N ASN A 621 -8.09 -27.67 6.32
CA ASN A 621 -9.51 -28.00 6.37
C ASN A 621 -10.25 -26.95 7.19
N PHE A 622 -10.68 -25.88 6.52
CA PHE A 622 -11.52 -24.86 7.13
C PHE A 622 -12.96 -25.36 7.30
N LYS A 623 -13.46 -25.33 8.54
CA LYS A 623 -14.88 -25.52 8.81
C LYS A 623 -15.62 -24.21 8.57
N LYS A 624 -16.56 -24.21 7.62
CA LYS A 624 -17.39 -23.04 7.34
C LYS A 624 -18.37 -22.79 8.49
N ILE A 625 -18.49 -21.53 8.90
CA ILE A 625 -19.50 -21.06 9.87
C ILE A 625 -20.24 -19.88 9.26
N SER A 626 -21.53 -19.73 9.58
CA SER A 626 -22.37 -18.66 9.05
C SER A 626 -23.16 -17.90 10.12
N THR A 627 -23.09 -18.34 11.38
CA THR A 627 -23.84 -17.71 12.48
C THR A 627 -22.98 -17.55 13.74
N LEU A 628 -23.35 -16.59 14.59
CA LEU A 628 -22.71 -16.38 15.90
C LEU A 628 -22.91 -17.58 16.84
N ASP A 629 -24.05 -18.26 16.76
CA ASP A 629 -24.33 -19.44 17.60
C ASP A 629 -23.40 -20.61 17.27
N GLU A 630 -23.12 -20.83 15.99
CA GLU A 630 -22.13 -21.83 15.54
C GLU A 630 -20.73 -21.49 16.03
N LEU A 631 -20.33 -20.21 15.98
CA LEU A 631 -19.05 -19.75 16.49
C LEU A 631 -18.94 -19.97 18.00
N ASN A 632 -19.93 -19.54 18.77
CA ASN A 632 -19.96 -19.67 20.22
C ASN A 632 -19.91 -21.15 20.66
N THR A 633 -20.53 -22.04 19.89
CA THR A 633 -20.49 -23.49 20.14
C THR A 633 -19.09 -24.07 19.95
N GLU A 634 -18.32 -23.57 18.98
CA GLU A 634 -16.93 -23.99 18.78
C GLU A 634 -16.00 -23.37 19.83
N ILE A 635 -16.19 -22.09 20.16
CA ILE A 635 -15.43 -21.40 21.21
C ILE A 635 -15.59 -22.12 22.55
N ALA A 636 -16.80 -22.55 22.91
CA ALA A 636 -17.10 -23.26 24.16
C ALA A 636 -16.42 -24.63 24.32
N LYS A 637 -15.73 -25.14 23.28
CA LYS A 637 -14.90 -26.35 23.38
C LYS A 637 -13.52 -26.08 23.99
N GLY A 638 -13.15 -24.82 24.19
CA GLY A 638 -11.89 -24.41 24.83
C GLY A 638 -10.62 -24.76 24.03
N GLN A 639 -10.75 -25.05 22.74
CA GLN A 639 -9.62 -25.33 21.86
C GLN A 639 -9.12 -24.03 21.18
N PRO A 640 -7.83 -23.94 20.83
CA PRO A 640 -7.31 -22.80 20.07
C PRO A 640 -8.02 -22.73 18.72
N ILE A 641 -8.60 -21.58 18.40
CA ILE A 641 -9.38 -21.36 17.18
C ILE A 641 -8.77 -20.21 16.39
N MET A 642 -8.68 -20.40 15.09
CA MET A 642 -8.41 -19.34 14.12
C MET A 642 -9.66 -19.15 13.27
N LEU A 643 -10.24 -17.96 13.33
CA LEU A 643 -11.41 -17.57 12.55
C LEU A 643 -11.00 -16.65 11.40
N ASP A 644 -11.14 -17.12 10.18
CA ASP A 644 -10.86 -16.37 8.94
C ASP A 644 -12.16 -15.80 8.34
N PHE A 645 -12.26 -14.47 8.26
CA PHE A 645 -13.30 -13.78 7.51
C PHE A 645 -12.91 -13.68 6.04
N TYR A 646 -13.62 -14.42 5.20
CA TYR A 646 -13.31 -14.63 3.79
C TYR A 646 -14.42 -14.11 2.88
N ALA A 647 -14.06 -13.64 1.68
CA ALA A 647 -15.01 -13.47 0.58
C ALA A 647 -14.39 -13.75 -0.80
N ASP A 648 -15.18 -14.27 -1.74
CA ASP A 648 -14.72 -14.55 -3.11
C ASP A 648 -14.30 -13.29 -3.89
N TRP A 649 -14.87 -12.14 -3.53
CA TRP A 649 -14.57 -10.84 -4.13
C TRP A 649 -13.34 -10.16 -3.51
N CYS A 650 -12.81 -10.71 -2.42
CA CYS A 650 -11.68 -10.17 -1.69
C CYS A 650 -10.35 -10.68 -2.29
N VAL A 651 -9.65 -9.80 -3.00
CA VAL A 651 -8.35 -10.12 -3.65
C VAL A 651 -7.31 -10.54 -2.61
N SER A 652 -7.17 -9.78 -1.52
CA SER A 652 -6.21 -10.10 -0.45
C SER A 652 -6.50 -11.42 0.25
N CYS A 653 -7.76 -11.88 0.27
CA CYS A 653 -8.13 -13.19 0.79
C CYS A 653 -7.58 -14.30 -0.10
N LYS A 654 -7.73 -14.15 -1.42
CA LYS A 654 -7.16 -15.09 -2.41
C LYS A 654 -5.64 -15.06 -2.41
N GLU A 655 -5.02 -13.90 -2.22
CA GLU A 655 -3.56 -13.79 -2.05
C GLU A 655 -3.10 -14.55 -0.81
N MET A 656 -3.81 -14.41 0.31
CA MET A 656 -3.48 -15.12 1.55
C MET A 656 -3.64 -16.64 1.39
N GLU A 657 -4.69 -17.12 0.71
CA GLU A 657 -4.86 -18.54 0.37
C GLU A 657 -3.74 -19.06 -0.55
N ALA A 658 -3.34 -18.26 -1.54
CA ALA A 658 -2.37 -18.65 -2.55
C ALA A 658 -0.92 -18.61 -2.05
N TYR A 659 -0.57 -17.65 -1.17
CA TYR A 659 0.80 -17.40 -0.75
C TYR A 659 1.07 -17.71 0.73
N THR A 660 0.09 -17.52 1.63
CA THR A 660 0.28 -17.63 3.08
C THR A 660 -0.17 -18.99 3.61
N PHE A 661 -1.37 -19.43 3.25
CA PHE A 661 -1.93 -20.72 3.69
C PHE A 661 -1.39 -21.93 2.90
N SER A 662 -0.75 -21.68 1.77
CA SER A 662 -0.05 -22.69 0.98
C SER A 662 1.36 -22.99 1.52
N ASP A 663 1.88 -22.16 2.44
CA ASP A 663 3.21 -22.33 3.01
C ASP A 663 3.25 -23.50 4.02
N PRO A 664 4.20 -24.45 3.89
CA PRO A 664 4.30 -25.61 4.77
C PRO A 664 4.50 -25.26 6.26
N ALA A 665 5.21 -24.17 6.57
CA ALA A 665 5.47 -23.76 7.96
C ALA A 665 4.18 -23.28 8.63
N VAL A 666 3.36 -22.52 7.90
CA VAL A 666 2.03 -22.08 8.37
C VAL A 666 1.10 -23.26 8.56
N GLN A 667 1.09 -24.22 7.63
CA GLN A 667 0.27 -25.43 7.74
C GLN A 667 0.64 -26.27 8.97
N GLN A 668 1.93 -26.37 9.28
CA GLN A 668 2.41 -27.11 10.43
C GLN A 668 2.05 -26.41 11.75
N ALA A 669 2.16 -25.08 11.82
CA ALA A 669 1.78 -24.30 13.00
C ALA A 669 0.27 -24.37 13.31
N LEU A 670 -0.55 -24.44 12.26
CA LEU A 670 -2.02 -24.52 12.37
C LEU A 670 -2.56 -25.94 12.55
N SER A 671 -1.70 -26.96 12.61
CA SER A 671 -2.12 -28.38 12.69
C SER A 671 -2.92 -28.73 13.96
N ASN A 672 -2.66 -28.03 15.07
CA ASN A 672 -3.35 -28.21 16.35
C ASN A 672 -4.41 -27.13 16.63
N VAL A 673 -4.74 -26.31 15.64
CA VAL A 673 -5.69 -25.19 15.75
C VAL A 673 -6.97 -25.54 14.99
N THR A 674 -8.12 -25.24 15.58
CA THR A 674 -9.41 -25.38 14.89
C THR A 674 -9.59 -24.21 13.92
N LEU A 675 -9.57 -24.51 12.63
CA LEU A 675 -9.69 -23.51 11.57
C LEU A 675 -11.15 -23.31 11.17
N LEU A 676 -11.68 -22.13 11.47
CA LEU A 676 -13.03 -21.71 11.10
C LEU A 676 -12.94 -20.68 9.98
N LYS A 677 -13.88 -20.75 9.03
CA LYS A 677 -14.00 -19.76 7.93
C LYS A 677 -15.41 -19.17 7.94
N ALA A 678 -15.50 -17.87 8.19
CA ALA A 678 -16.71 -17.09 8.01
C ALA A 678 -16.75 -16.58 6.56
N ASP A 679 -17.56 -17.25 5.73
CA ASP A 679 -17.73 -16.89 4.32
C ASP A 679 -18.78 -15.77 4.19
N VAL A 680 -18.32 -14.53 4.11
CA VAL A 680 -19.17 -13.32 4.05
C VAL A 680 -19.41 -12.87 2.60
N THR A 681 -19.20 -13.75 1.62
CA THR A 681 -19.34 -13.44 0.18
C THR A 681 -20.74 -12.92 -0.15
N ALA A 682 -21.79 -13.48 0.46
CA ALA A 682 -23.17 -13.09 0.21
C ALA A 682 -23.59 -11.78 0.91
N ASN A 683 -22.87 -11.37 1.97
CA ASN A 683 -23.15 -10.18 2.77
C ASN A 683 -24.61 -10.12 3.26
N ASN A 684 -25.13 -11.26 3.73
CA ASN A 684 -26.48 -11.40 4.26
C ASN A 684 -26.60 -10.80 5.68
N ALA A 685 -27.82 -10.76 6.23
CA ALA A 685 -28.06 -10.20 7.57
C ALA A 685 -27.18 -10.85 8.66
N ASN A 686 -27.01 -12.17 8.60
CA ASN A 686 -26.17 -12.92 9.54
C ASN A 686 -24.68 -12.58 9.40
N ASP A 687 -24.19 -12.38 8.17
CA ASP A 687 -22.80 -12.02 7.89
C ASP A 687 -22.49 -10.63 8.46
N LYS A 688 -23.42 -9.68 8.27
CA LYS A 688 -23.34 -8.32 8.83
C LYS A 688 -23.38 -8.33 10.35
N GLU A 689 -24.21 -9.18 10.94
CA GLU A 689 -24.29 -9.33 12.39
C GLU A 689 -22.99 -9.89 12.98
N LEU A 690 -22.44 -10.94 12.34
CA LEU A 690 -21.17 -11.54 12.71
C LEU A 690 -20.00 -10.54 12.60
N MET A 691 -19.90 -9.82 11.49
CA MET A 691 -18.86 -8.79 11.30
C MET A 691 -19.00 -7.64 12.30
N LYS A 692 -20.23 -7.18 12.56
CA LYS A 692 -20.51 -6.10 13.51
C LYS A 692 -20.20 -6.50 14.95
N ALA A 693 -20.43 -7.75 15.34
CA ALA A 693 -20.12 -8.26 16.67
C ALA A 693 -18.62 -8.14 17.01
N PHE A 694 -17.75 -8.32 16.01
CA PHE A 694 -16.30 -8.23 16.19
C PHE A 694 -15.69 -6.88 15.77
N GLY A 695 -16.50 -5.96 15.24
CA GLY A 695 -16.06 -4.64 14.75
C GLY A 695 -15.24 -4.74 13.46
N ILE A 696 -15.52 -5.73 12.62
CA ILE A 696 -14.81 -5.96 11.34
C ILE A 696 -15.58 -5.25 10.21
N ILE A 697 -14.89 -4.39 9.47
CA ILE A 697 -15.48 -3.58 8.37
C ILE A 697 -15.48 -4.37 7.05
N GLY A 698 -14.53 -5.29 6.86
CA GLY A 698 -14.42 -6.10 5.66
C GLY A 698 -13.34 -7.21 5.76
N PRO A 699 -13.41 -8.23 4.88
CA PRO A 699 -12.38 -9.25 4.74
C PRO A 699 -11.15 -8.72 3.96
N PRO A 700 -9.95 -9.31 4.13
CA PRO A 700 -9.63 -10.42 5.03
C PRO A 700 -9.41 -9.92 6.45
N ALA A 701 -10.01 -10.62 7.42
CA ALA A 701 -9.73 -10.43 8.83
C ALA A 701 -9.60 -11.79 9.52
N ILE A 702 -8.50 -12.02 10.24
CA ILE A 702 -8.29 -13.24 11.02
C ILE A 702 -8.29 -12.90 12.49
N LEU A 703 -9.11 -13.63 13.24
CA LEU A 703 -9.22 -13.55 14.69
C LEU A 703 -8.66 -14.84 15.29
N PHE A 704 -7.95 -14.71 16.42
CA PHE A 704 -7.44 -15.84 17.17
C PHE A 704 -8.12 -15.90 18.54
N PHE A 705 -8.52 -17.11 18.94
CA PHE A 705 -9.12 -17.38 20.25
C PHE A 705 -8.28 -18.42 20.98
N ASP A 706 -7.88 -18.12 22.21
CA ASP A 706 -7.29 -19.07 23.15
C ASP A 706 -8.16 -19.17 24.40
N LYS A 707 -8.50 -20.41 24.82
CA LYS A 707 -9.32 -20.71 26.01
C LYS A 707 -10.55 -19.78 26.16
N GLU A 708 -11.34 -19.69 25.10
CA GLU A 708 -12.57 -18.88 25.03
C GLU A 708 -12.39 -17.36 24.98
N GLN A 709 -11.16 -16.86 25.11
CA GLN A 709 -10.85 -15.42 25.01
C GLN A 709 -10.28 -15.06 23.65
N GLU A 710 -10.80 -13.96 23.10
CA GLU A 710 -10.30 -13.40 21.86
C GLU A 710 -9.00 -12.62 22.09
N GLN A 711 -7.95 -12.97 21.35
CA GLN A 711 -6.66 -12.26 21.34
C GLN A 711 -6.73 -11.05 20.40
N LYS A 712 -7.44 -9.99 20.84
CA LYS A 712 -7.67 -8.77 20.02
C LYS A 712 -6.38 -8.13 19.50
N ALA A 713 -5.29 -8.19 20.28
CA ALA A 713 -3.98 -7.64 19.90
C ALA A 713 -3.32 -8.39 18.73
N GLN A 714 -3.74 -9.63 18.46
CA GLN A 714 -3.18 -10.47 17.39
C GLN A 714 -4.09 -10.55 16.17
N ARG A 715 -5.15 -9.72 16.09
CA ARG A 715 -6.00 -9.65 14.91
C ARG A 715 -5.17 -9.27 13.69
N VAL A 716 -5.35 -10.03 12.61
CA VAL A 716 -4.71 -9.74 11.33
C VAL A 716 -5.76 -9.17 10.39
N VAL A 717 -5.52 -7.96 9.90
CA VAL A 717 -6.36 -7.30 8.88
C VAL A 717 -5.51 -7.09 7.63
N GLY A 718 -6.05 -7.48 6.47
CA GLY A 718 -5.34 -7.42 5.21
C GLY A 718 -4.37 -8.58 4.97
N PHE A 719 -3.68 -8.55 3.84
CA PHE A 719 -2.72 -9.60 3.46
C PHE A 719 -1.44 -9.50 4.31
N LYS A 720 -0.96 -10.65 4.81
CA LYS A 720 0.34 -10.81 5.48
C LYS A 720 1.13 -11.95 4.86
N LYS A 721 2.44 -11.73 4.69
CA LYS A 721 3.39 -12.75 4.22
C LYS A 721 3.52 -13.90 5.25
N PRO A 722 3.93 -15.11 4.83
CA PRO A 722 4.09 -16.27 5.71
C PRO A 722 4.86 -15.99 7.00
N ASP A 723 6.04 -15.36 6.92
CA ASP A 723 6.90 -15.14 8.10
C ASP A 723 6.24 -14.23 9.16
N THR A 724 5.59 -13.16 8.71
CA THR A 724 4.86 -12.24 9.62
C THR A 724 3.61 -12.89 10.18
N PHE A 725 2.89 -13.66 9.36
CA PHE A 725 1.70 -14.39 9.82
C PHE A 725 2.06 -15.45 10.86
N MET A 726 3.20 -16.11 10.70
CA MET A 726 3.74 -17.07 11.67
C MET A 726 4.02 -16.43 13.04
N GLN A 727 4.50 -15.19 13.08
CA GLN A 727 4.70 -14.46 14.35
C GLN A 727 3.36 -14.23 15.07
N HIS A 728 2.32 -13.86 14.35
CA HIS A 728 0.98 -13.70 14.93
C HIS A 728 0.42 -15.03 15.46
N ILE A 729 0.60 -16.14 14.75
CA ILE A 729 0.18 -17.46 15.25
C ILE A 729 0.89 -17.80 16.57
N HIS A 730 2.22 -17.62 16.63
CA HIS A 730 2.98 -17.93 17.84
C HIS A 730 2.56 -17.07 19.03
N ASN A 731 2.34 -15.77 18.82
CA ASN A 731 1.91 -14.86 19.88
C ASN A 731 0.47 -15.08 20.32
N SER A 732 -0.36 -15.74 19.50
CA SER A 732 -1.79 -15.96 19.79
C SER A 732 -2.07 -17.21 20.63
N PHE A 733 -1.16 -18.18 20.62
CA PHE A 733 -1.37 -19.50 21.24
C PHE A 733 -0.26 -19.90 22.24
N GLN A 734 0.47 -18.91 22.76
CA GLN A 734 1.51 -19.10 23.79
C GLN A 734 0.97 -19.15 25.22
#